data_AF-A0A084Q836-F1
#
_entry.id   AF-A0A084Q836-F1
#
_cell.length_a   1.000
_cell.length_b   1.000
_cell.length_c   1.000
_cell.angle_alpha   90.00
_cell.angle_beta   90.00
_cell.angle_gamma   90.00
#
_symmetry.space_group_name_H-M   'P 1'
#
loop_
_entity.id
_entity.type
_entity.pdbx_description
1 polymer ?
#
loop_
_entity_poly.entity_id
_entity_poly.type
_entity_poly.pdbx_seq_one_letter_code
_entity_poly.pdbx_strand_id
1 'polypeptide(L)'
;MPHSEHTEGLPLLKGEFVVRDGDRAGLVRVIRKDSYVPKGSIQTLDLELIPSQDAGLDLNKQGPARHWALLERALVHAGSSERVRIRLVFAAEDGYVIRCDFLKRRMEGCIYMDGVKSFLSPLQHVSGFTPGSHSNLHEVDIVYLLSKAVGAVIGKVDLADDADLFDGLDREMSLRLSFPWLTKDPIERRRIVWVQGRENFESIRRAYEAAWALGITLVIVDQAGHWLEDDAGPYAYLREAFVPCSIDVDAGFPDRLVDVVRGYPAKVDGLVTISDVRLPSIAKACEMLGLPTEPYESYRMAGDKGTTRLMEDKQPGDFTAVVASEEEFDEVLAQHGGELPFPLIVKPCLGWNSDCVAKLRGAVRRACGRHANAPTRTTRAVIEPYIPGPEVDANFIFLDGEVLFYQVSDDFPSTGDTLAVARTKEAAAAPNFMETIMLLPSGLPDDEQLVLRESLKESIFRQGFRSGVIHCEARVRDSRTVYRAREDNGLMDLHMAEEPPAAEPSCYLHEINARPPGYFSSMSVILTHGVDYYAVRMLFSLGVDASRERIRALSVPFGHPRNSQYTLGIAVFPGEGTGVMETEDAIAEMMDAHPETRPWLADWQTMRKGGAKVFGPGENELWYVGYASVVSRESRKECLERVAHVKERFTY
;
A
#
# COMPACT_ATOMS: atom_id res chain seq x y z
N MET A 1 24.97 18.46 -35.90
CA MET A 1 25.10 19.44 -34.79
C MET A 1 23.92 20.40 -34.87
N PRO A 2 22.95 20.32 -33.96
CA PRO A 2 22.01 21.41 -33.74
C PRO A 2 22.55 22.33 -32.64
N HIS A 3 22.33 23.62 -32.85
CA HIS A 3 22.78 24.73 -32.04
C HIS A 3 22.33 24.61 -30.58
N SER A 4 23.29 24.75 -29.67
CA SER A 4 23.07 25.06 -28.26
C SER A 4 22.46 26.46 -28.17
N GLU A 5 21.18 26.55 -27.81
CA GLU A 5 20.63 27.80 -27.28
C GLU A 5 21.34 28.08 -25.96
N HIS A 6 22.20 29.09 -25.97
CA HIS A 6 22.73 29.71 -24.79
C HIS A 6 21.56 30.29 -23.98
N THR A 7 21.22 29.65 -22.87
CA THR A 7 20.44 30.30 -21.81
C THR A 7 21.30 31.43 -21.23
N GLU A 8 21.01 32.67 -21.65
CA GLU A 8 21.50 33.86 -20.98
C GLU A 8 21.14 33.77 -19.49
N GLY A 9 22.17 33.83 -18.63
CA GLY A 9 22.00 33.73 -17.19
C GLY A 9 21.11 34.85 -16.67
N LEU A 10 19.92 34.47 -16.17
CA LEU A 10 19.05 35.36 -15.42
C LEU A 10 19.80 35.91 -14.19
N PRO A 11 19.64 37.19 -13.83
CA PRO A 11 20.38 37.80 -12.72
C PRO A 11 20.08 37.09 -11.40
N LEU A 12 21.14 36.85 -10.62
CA LEU A 12 21.09 36.28 -9.28
C LEU A 12 20.11 37.06 -8.38
N LEU A 13 19.14 36.36 -7.80
CA LEU A 13 18.50 36.75 -6.54
C LEU A 13 19.60 36.75 -5.45
N LYS A 14 20.40 37.81 -5.36
CA LYS A 14 21.23 38.07 -4.18
C LYS A 14 20.39 38.91 -3.23
N GLY A 15 19.82 38.26 -2.21
CA GLY A 15 19.08 38.91 -1.15
C GLY A 15 19.23 38.12 0.15
N GLU A 16 19.50 38.83 1.23
CA GLU A 16 19.47 38.31 2.59
C GLU A 16 18.23 38.88 3.29
N PHE A 17 17.37 38.02 3.87
CA PHE A 17 16.09 38.44 4.45
C PHE A 17 16.01 38.19 5.95
N VAL A 18 15.49 39.20 6.64
CA VAL A 18 15.06 39.24 8.05
C VAL A 18 13.91 38.30 8.48
N VAL A 19 14.07 37.04 8.92
CA VAL A 19 12.96 36.23 9.52
C VAL A 19 13.16 36.09 11.02
N ARG A 20 12.12 36.11 11.84
CA ARG A 20 12.21 36.04 13.30
C ARG A 20 11.09 35.13 13.89
N ASP A 21 11.04 34.79 15.17
CA ASP A 21 9.94 34.06 15.88
C ASP A 21 10.10 34.22 17.40
N GLY A 22 9.18 34.91 18.09
CA GLY A 22 9.34 35.17 19.52
C GLY A 22 10.66 35.90 19.80
N ASP A 23 11.58 35.30 20.57
CA ASP A 23 12.95 35.82 20.82
C ASP A 23 14.00 35.39 19.78
N ARG A 24 13.66 34.56 18.79
CA ARG A 24 14.60 33.98 17.80
C ARG A 24 14.60 34.78 16.49
N ALA A 25 15.75 34.89 15.81
CA ALA A 25 15.89 35.51 14.49
C ALA A 25 16.70 34.64 13.53
N GLY A 26 16.58 34.84 12.22
CA GLY A 26 17.26 34.11 11.17
C GLY A 26 17.33 34.88 9.86
N LEU A 27 18.46 34.82 9.19
CA LEU A 27 18.74 35.39 7.88
C LEU A 27 18.41 34.35 6.80
N VAL A 28 17.55 34.68 5.84
CA VAL A 28 17.28 33.81 4.68
C VAL A 28 18.17 34.23 3.52
N ARG A 29 18.93 33.31 2.94
CA ARG A 29 19.72 33.52 1.74
C ARG A 29 19.22 32.61 0.62
N VAL A 30 19.09 33.12 -0.60
CA VAL A 30 18.81 32.27 -1.77
C VAL A 30 20.12 31.63 -2.25
N ILE A 31 20.19 30.30 -2.32
CA ILE A 31 21.42 29.56 -2.63
C ILE A 31 21.48 29.23 -4.12
N ARG A 32 20.41 28.65 -4.65
CA ARG A 32 20.35 28.14 -6.02
C ARG A 32 18.98 28.38 -6.63
N LYS A 33 19.01 28.78 -7.90
CA LYS A 33 17.83 29.01 -8.71
C LYS A 33 17.76 27.93 -9.78
N ASP A 34 16.61 27.30 -9.86
CA ASP A 34 16.18 26.32 -10.86
C ASP A 34 16.93 24.97 -10.83
N SER A 35 16.19 23.93 -10.46
CA SER A 35 16.38 22.59 -11.00
C SER A 35 15.14 22.24 -11.80
N TYR A 36 15.22 22.41 -13.12
CA TYR A 36 14.15 21.98 -14.01
C TYR A 36 14.10 20.44 -14.00
N VAL A 37 13.04 19.86 -13.44
CA VAL A 37 12.78 18.42 -13.55
C VAL A 37 12.17 18.18 -14.93
N PRO A 38 12.88 17.55 -15.90
CA PRO A 38 12.48 17.56 -17.31
C PRO A 38 11.20 16.79 -17.66
N LYS A 39 10.50 16.24 -16.66
CA LYS A 39 9.26 15.45 -16.82
C LYS A 39 8.13 15.87 -15.86
N GLY A 40 8.33 16.88 -15.03
CA GLY A 40 7.38 17.26 -13.99
C GLY A 40 6.93 18.70 -14.17
N SER A 41 5.64 18.96 -14.02
CA SER A 41 5.05 20.30 -14.00
C SER A 41 5.39 21.07 -12.71
N ILE A 42 6.66 21.04 -12.31
CA ILE A 42 7.18 21.59 -11.06
C ILE A 42 8.41 22.46 -11.32
N GLN A 43 8.48 23.59 -10.62
CA GLN A 43 9.67 24.43 -10.50
C GLN A 43 10.14 24.44 -9.04
N THR A 44 11.44 24.71 -8.81
CA THR A 44 12.02 24.70 -7.46
C THR A 44 12.87 25.95 -7.20
N LEU A 45 12.98 26.33 -5.93
CA LEU A 45 13.87 27.39 -5.45
C LEU A 45 14.52 26.96 -4.15
N ASP A 46 15.85 27.02 -4.10
CA ASP A 46 16.63 26.57 -2.95
C ASP A 46 17.08 27.75 -2.08
N LEU A 47 16.79 27.63 -0.79
CA LEU A 47 16.99 28.64 0.25
C LEU A 47 17.88 28.08 1.37
N GLU A 48 18.71 28.95 1.92
CA GLU A 48 19.42 28.80 3.19
C GLU A 48 18.70 29.63 4.23
N LEU A 49 18.44 29.07 5.40
CA LEU A 49 18.14 29.84 6.61
C LEU A 49 19.35 29.77 7.53
N ILE A 50 19.89 30.92 7.93
CA ILE A 50 21.00 31.05 8.86
C ILE A 50 20.44 31.66 10.14
N PRO A 51 20.37 30.93 11.28
CA PRO A 51 19.90 31.50 12.54
C PRO A 51 20.78 32.70 12.98
N SER A 52 20.15 33.79 13.41
CA SER A 52 20.79 34.99 13.98
C SER A 52 20.72 34.93 15.51
N GLN A 53 21.81 35.34 16.20
CA GLN A 53 21.85 35.42 17.66
C GLN A 53 21.06 36.62 18.25
N ASP A 54 20.62 37.57 17.42
CA ASP A 54 19.88 38.76 17.87
C ASP A 54 18.51 38.92 17.15
N ALA A 55 17.45 38.95 17.98
CA ALA A 55 16.19 39.72 17.84
C ALA A 55 15.02 39.27 16.92
N GLY A 56 14.01 38.58 17.49
CA GLY A 56 12.62 39.08 17.67
C GLY A 56 11.59 39.18 16.51
N LEU A 57 10.61 38.26 16.25
CA LEU A 57 9.43 38.52 15.34
C LEU A 57 8.14 38.63 16.13
N ASP A 58 7.31 39.54 15.62
CA ASP A 58 5.86 39.48 15.72
C ASP A 58 5.28 38.96 14.39
N LEU A 59 4.77 37.72 14.38
CA LEU A 59 4.15 37.09 13.20
C LEU A 59 2.70 37.54 12.94
N ASN A 60 2.18 38.52 13.68
CA ASN A 60 0.87 39.09 13.39
C ASN A 60 0.96 40.17 12.32
N LYS A 61 0.89 39.76 11.05
CA LYS A 61 0.06 40.35 9.98
C LYS A 61 0.56 39.92 8.59
N GLN A 62 -0.36 39.31 7.82
CA GLN A 62 -0.31 39.10 6.35
C GLN A 62 0.48 37.90 5.82
N GLY A 63 0.01 36.68 6.08
CA GLY A 63 0.32 35.49 5.27
C GLY A 63 -0.48 34.26 5.74
N PRO A 64 -0.71 33.23 4.90
CA PRO A 64 -1.50 32.08 5.31
C PRO A 64 -0.71 31.24 6.32
N ALA A 65 -1.24 31.06 7.54
CA ALA A 65 -0.59 30.44 8.70
C ALA A 65 0.18 29.13 8.42
N ARG A 66 -0.27 28.34 7.45
CA ARG A 66 0.36 27.05 7.07
C ARG A 66 1.77 27.17 6.47
N HIS A 67 2.10 28.28 5.80
CA HIS A 67 3.42 28.48 5.20
C HIS A 67 4.45 28.85 6.28
N TRP A 68 4.02 29.62 7.30
CA TRP A 68 4.85 30.03 8.42
C TRP A 68 5.21 28.88 9.36
N ALA A 69 4.28 27.96 9.60
CA ALA A 69 4.55 26.75 10.39
C ALA A 69 5.71 25.88 9.84
N LEU A 70 6.01 25.96 8.52
CA LEU A 70 7.19 25.30 7.97
C LEU A 70 8.47 26.01 8.40
N LEU A 71 8.51 27.34 8.27
CA LEU A 71 9.68 28.13 8.66
C LEU A 71 9.92 28.02 10.16
N GLU A 72 8.87 28.05 10.98
CA GLU A 72 8.94 27.75 12.42
C GLU A 72 9.56 26.38 12.68
N ARG A 73 9.07 25.33 12.01
CA ARG A 73 9.65 23.97 12.12
C ARG A 73 11.10 23.93 11.69
N ALA A 74 11.45 24.60 10.58
CA ALA A 74 12.81 24.68 10.10
C ALA A 74 13.72 25.38 11.12
N LEU A 75 13.25 26.46 11.75
CA LEU A 75 13.97 27.18 12.81
C LEU A 75 14.08 26.38 14.11
N VAL A 76 13.06 25.59 14.47
CA VAL A 76 13.14 24.65 15.60
C VAL A 76 14.15 23.54 15.31
N HIS A 77 14.11 22.98 14.10
CA HIS A 77 15.07 21.98 13.63
C HIS A 77 16.50 22.54 13.59
N ALA A 78 16.65 23.85 13.35
CA ALA A 78 17.92 24.57 13.37
C ALA A 78 18.57 24.68 14.75
N GLY A 79 17.93 24.23 15.85
CA GLY A 79 18.32 24.54 17.24
C GLY A 79 19.82 24.45 17.57
N SER A 80 20.58 23.57 16.91
CA SER A 80 22.05 23.43 17.02
C SER A 80 22.81 23.50 15.68
N SER A 81 22.13 23.72 14.55
CA SER A 81 22.72 23.72 13.20
C SER A 81 23.02 25.14 12.76
N GLU A 82 24.20 25.38 12.18
CA GLU A 82 24.57 26.73 11.70
C GLU A 82 23.67 27.22 10.56
N ARG A 83 23.04 26.30 9.79
CA ARG A 83 22.22 26.59 8.60
C ARG A 83 21.16 25.52 8.37
N VAL A 84 20.00 25.91 7.83
CA VAL A 84 18.93 25.01 7.37
C VAL A 84 18.69 25.21 5.89
N ARG A 85 18.69 24.12 5.13
CA ARG A 85 18.43 24.14 3.69
C ARG A 85 16.96 23.86 3.41
N ILE A 86 16.31 24.68 2.59
CA ILE A 86 14.90 24.52 2.22
C ILE A 86 14.77 24.58 0.70
N ARG A 87 14.08 23.61 0.10
CA ARG A 87 13.63 23.66 -1.28
C ARG A 87 12.15 24.00 -1.33
N LEU A 88 11.80 25.16 -1.88
CA LEU A 88 10.42 25.48 -2.23
C LEU A 88 10.04 24.82 -3.55
N VAL A 89 8.79 24.40 -3.65
CA VAL A 89 8.21 23.71 -4.80
C VAL A 89 7.06 24.55 -5.34
N PHE A 90 7.02 24.76 -6.66
CA PHE A 90 6.01 25.56 -7.35
C PHE A 90 5.40 24.74 -8.49
N ALA A 91 4.16 25.05 -8.88
CA ALA A 91 3.58 24.52 -10.10
C ALA A 91 4.24 25.19 -11.32
N ALA A 92 4.61 24.43 -12.35
CA ALA A 92 5.09 24.99 -13.61
C ALA A 92 3.94 25.39 -14.55
N GLU A 93 2.74 24.85 -14.33
CA GLU A 93 1.55 25.06 -15.15
C GLU A 93 0.31 25.28 -14.28
N ASP A 94 -0.75 25.81 -14.90
CA ASP A 94 -2.06 25.97 -14.27
C ASP A 94 -2.81 24.63 -14.25
N GLY A 95 -3.56 24.36 -13.18
CA GLY A 95 -4.42 23.19 -13.12
C GLY A 95 -5.01 22.88 -11.75
N TYR A 96 -5.81 21.84 -11.68
CA TYR A 96 -6.45 21.34 -10.46
C TYR A 96 -5.66 20.17 -9.89
N VAL A 97 -5.41 20.24 -8.58
CA VAL A 97 -4.58 19.25 -7.88
C VAL A 97 -5.31 17.91 -7.77
N ILE A 98 -4.72 16.86 -8.34
CA ILE A 98 -5.26 15.50 -8.29
C ILE A 98 -5.30 14.97 -6.86
N ARG A 99 -4.24 15.25 -6.09
CA ARG A 99 -4.09 14.84 -4.70
C ARG A 99 -3.20 15.84 -3.95
N CYS A 100 -3.71 16.47 -2.90
CA CYS A 100 -3.03 17.63 -2.29
C CYS A 100 -1.83 17.28 -1.39
N ASP A 101 -1.68 16.03 -0.94
CA ASP A 101 -0.53 15.58 -0.16
C ASP A 101 0.54 14.87 -1.01
N PHE A 102 0.47 14.96 -2.34
CA PHE A 102 1.35 14.20 -3.25
C PHE A 102 2.84 14.37 -2.92
N LEU A 103 3.27 15.60 -2.61
CA LEU A 103 4.67 15.87 -2.31
C LEU A 103 5.12 15.11 -1.05
N LYS A 104 4.30 15.14 0.00
CA LYS A 104 4.57 14.39 1.24
C LYS A 104 4.66 12.89 0.98
N ARG A 105 3.73 12.35 0.19
CA ARG A 105 3.62 10.91 -0.09
C ARG A 105 4.74 10.40 -0.99
N ARG A 106 5.03 11.11 -2.07
CA ARG A 106 6.01 10.68 -3.07
C ARG A 106 7.45 10.85 -2.57
N MET A 107 7.69 11.79 -1.66
CA MET A 107 9.01 11.99 -1.04
C MET A 107 9.28 11.07 0.17
N GLU A 108 8.30 10.30 0.64
CA GLU A 108 8.46 9.38 1.78
C GLU A 108 9.64 8.40 1.54
N GLY A 109 10.57 8.33 2.50
CA GLY A 109 11.81 7.56 2.40
C GLY A 109 12.98 8.26 1.70
N CYS A 110 12.84 9.47 1.15
CA CYS A 110 13.95 10.21 0.55
C CYS A 110 15.05 10.52 1.58
N ILE A 111 16.30 10.19 1.26
CA ILE A 111 17.45 10.31 2.19
C ILE A 111 18.02 11.73 2.28
N TYR A 112 17.65 12.60 1.35
CA TYR A 112 18.15 13.98 1.26
C TYR A 112 17.25 14.99 2.00
N MET A 113 16.31 14.53 2.84
CA MET A 113 15.40 15.41 3.56
C MET A 113 15.21 15.00 5.02
N ASP A 114 14.99 15.99 5.87
CA ASP A 114 14.50 15.81 7.25
C ASP A 114 13.00 16.08 7.37
N GLY A 115 12.40 16.76 6.39
CA GLY A 115 10.99 17.09 6.44
C GLY A 115 10.41 17.51 5.09
N VAL A 116 9.09 17.41 4.99
CA VAL A 116 8.33 17.83 3.81
C VAL A 116 6.99 18.39 4.25
N LYS A 117 6.54 19.46 3.59
CA LYS A 117 5.26 20.11 3.84
C LYS A 117 4.54 20.39 2.53
N SER A 118 3.27 19.98 2.47
CA SER A 118 2.36 20.46 1.44
C SER A 118 1.68 21.76 1.89
N PHE A 119 1.53 22.69 0.96
CA PHE A 119 0.76 23.91 1.12
C PHE A 119 -0.57 23.86 0.37
N LEU A 120 -0.92 22.70 -0.17
CA LEU A 120 -2.13 22.53 -0.96
C LEU A 120 -3.32 22.15 -0.09
N SER A 121 -4.50 22.55 -0.55
CA SER A 121 -5.79 22.07 -0.08
C SER A 121 -6.40 21.09 -1.09
N PRO A 122 -7.28 20.18 -0.67
CA PRO A 122 -7.95 19.27 -1.60
C PRO A 122 -8.73 20.04 -2.68
N LEU A 123 -8.66 19.57 -3.93
CA LEU A 123 -9.33 20.14 -5.11
C LEU A 123 -8.87 21.56 -5.48
N GLN A 124 -7.78 22.04 -4.89
CA GLN A 124 -7.27 23.39 -5.15
C GLN A 124 -6.84 23.55 -6.62
N HIS A 125 -7.19 24.69 -7.20
CA HIS A 125 -6.56 25.18 -8.42
C HIS A 125 -5.25 25.89 -8.08
N VAL A 126 -4.19 25.59 -8.83
CA VAL A 126 -2.89 26.26 -8.74
C VAL A 126 -2.58 26.98 -10.05
N SER A 127 -1.81 28.06 -9.94
CA SER A 127 -1.29 28.77 -11.11
C SER A 127 0.20 28.48 -11.26
N GLY A 128 0.63 28.33 -12.51
CA GLY A 128 2.02 28.20 -12.90
C GLY A 128 2.82 29.41 -12.42
N PHE A 129 3.99 29.14 -11.85
CA PHE A 129 4.88 30.15 -11.32
C PHE A 129 6.33 29.76 -11.56
N THR A 130 7.06 30.62 -12.24
CA THR A 130 8.50 30.51 -12.41
C THR A 130 9.15 31.58 -11.54
N PRO A 131 9.83 31.22 -10.43
CA PRO A 131 10.46 32.19 -9.54
C PRO A 131 11.41 33.14 -10.27
N GLY A 132 11.96 32.70 -11.41
CA GLY A 132 13.00 33.37 -12.14
C GLY A 132 12.64 34.39 -13.20
N SER A 133 11.39 34.46 -13.64
CA SER A 133 10.97 35.31 -14.76
C SER A 133 10.55 36.72 -14.33
N HIS A 134 10.54 37.01 -13.03
CA HIS A 134 10.17 38.32 -12.52
C HIS A 134 11.39 39.25 -12.50
N SER A 135 11.34 40.34 -13.27
CA SER A 135 12.43 41.29 -13.50
C SER A 135 12.74 42.22 -12.30
N ASN A 136 11.96 42.17 -11.22
CA ASN A 136 12.13 43.00 -10.02
C ASN A 136 12.54 42.19 -8.78
N LEU A 137 13.49 41.25 -8.95
CA LEU A 137 13.96 40.37 -7.87
C LEU A 137 14.77 41.08 -6.77
N HIS A 138 15.05 42.38 -6.90
CA HIS A 138 15.69 43.18 -5.84
C HIS A 138 14.77 43.43 -4.62
N GLU A 139 13.47 43.13 -4.71
CA GLU A 139 12.49 43.26 -3.62
C GLU A 139 11.46 42.10 -3.62
N VAL A 140 11.85 40.87 -3.98
CA VAL A 140 10.90 39.75 -3.86
C VAL A 140 10.79 39.33 -2.40
N ASP A 141 9.68 39.74 -1.79
CA ASP A 141 9.24 39.35 -0.47
C ASP A 141 9.14 37.82 -0.37
N ILE A 142 9.84 37.22 0.61
CA ILE A 142 9.75 35.79 0.92
C ILE A 142 8.29 35.36 1.18
N VAL A 143 7.46 36.27 1.70
CA VAL A 143 6.00 36.07 1.87
C VAL A 143 5.34 35.83 0.52
N TYR A 144 5.70 36.60 -0.51
CA TYR A 144 5.16 36.45 -1.85
C TYR A 144 5.58 35.09 -2.45
N LEU A 145 6.85 34.69 -2.35
CA LEU A 145 7.31 33.38 -2.82
C LEU A 145 6.58 32.24 -2.11
N LEU A 146 6.47 32.30 -0.78
CA LEU A 146 5.75 31.29 -0.01
C LEU A 146 4.27 31.22 -0.39
N SER A 147 3.65 32.36 -0.70
CA SER A 147 2.25 32.39 -1.17
C SER A 147 2.02 31.71 -2.51
N LYS A 148 3.08 31.55 -3.32
CA LYS A 148 3.05 30.88 -4.64
C LYS A 148 3.51 29.43 -4.57
N ALA A 149 4.25 29.04 -3.53
CA ALA A 149 4.73 27.68 -3.36
C ALA A 149 3.55 26.71 -3.12
N VAL A 150 3.65 25.52 -3.70
CA VAL A 150 2.71 24.40 -3.48
C VAL A 150 3.19 23.47 -2.37
N GLY A 151 4.46 23.57 -2.00
CA GLY A 151 5.05 22.82 -0.90
C GLY A 151 6.51 23.15 -0.73
N ALA A 152 7.15 22.43 0.19
CA ALA A 152 8.56 22.57 0.44
C ALA A 152 9.17 21.33 1.08
N VAL A 153 10.48 21.18 0.93
CA VAL A 153 11.31 20.13 1.50
C VAL A 153 12.38 20.77 2.38
N ILE A 154 12.55 20.28 3.60
CA ILE A 154 13.65 20.63 4.50
C ILE A 154 14.77 19.64 4.20
N GLY A 155 15.90 20.13 3.72
CA GLY A 155 17.07 19.34 3.38
C GLY A 155 17.70 18.68 4.60
N LYS A 156 18.39 17.56 4.38
CA LYS A 156 19.09 16.81 5.42
C LYS A 156 20.17 17.67 6.08
N VAL A 157 20.14 17.81 7.40
CA VAL A 157 21.11 18.63 8.15
C VAL A 157 22.53 18.08 8.09
N ASP A 158 22.70 16.76 8.19
CA ASP A 158 24.01 16.11 8.30
C ASP A 158 24.80 16.07 6.97
N LEU A 159 24.20 16.51 5.86
CA LEU A 159 24.91 16.63 4.59
C LEU A 159 25.74 17.91 4.59
N ALA A 160 27.05 17.74 4.44
CA ALA A 160 28.02 18.83 4.51
C ALA A 160 28.00 19.71 3.25
N ASP A 161 27.81 19.12 2.07
CA ASP A 161 27.82 19.82 0.78
C ASP A 161 26.40 20.13 0.29
N ASP A 162 26.14 21.40 0.00
CA ASP A 162 24.87 21.86 -0.58
C ASP A 162 24.68 21.33 -2.00
N ALA A 163 25.75 21.13 -2.77
CA ALA A 163 25.67 20.57 -4.11
C ALA A 163 25.15 19.12 -4.05
N ASP A 164 25.75 18.29 -3.19
CA ASP A 164 25.31 16.90 -3.00
C ASP A 164 23.85 16.81 -2.53
N LEU A 165 23.44 17.68 -1.61
CA LEU A 165 22.07 17.74 -1.11
C LEU A 165 21.07 18.09 -2.23
N PHE A 166 21.29 19.20 -2.93
CA PHE A 166 20.33 19.72 -3.90
C PHE A 166 20.35 18.92 -5.20
N ASP A 167 21.50 18.44 -5.66
CA ASP A 167 21.58 17.52 -6.81
C ASP A 167 20.95 16.15 -6.49
N GLY A 168 21.12 15.67 -5.26
CA GLY A 168 20.41 14.51 -4.75
C GLY A 168 18.88 14.69 -4.76
N LEU A 169 18.41 15.84 -4.27
CA LEU A 169 16.98 16.21 -4.33
C LEU A 169 16.48 16.36 -5.77
N ASP A 170 17.26 16.91 -6.71
CA ASP A 170 16.91 17.01 -8.13
C ASP A 170 16.64 15.62 -8.69
N ARG A 171 17.56 14.69 -8.44
CA ARG A 171 17.45 13.30 -8.88
C ARG A 171 16.22 12.64 -8.27
N GLU A 172 16.06 12.70 -6.96
CA GLU A 172 14.93 12.05 -6.28
C GLU A 172 13.58 12.63 -6.71
N MET A 173 13.45 13.96 -6.82
CA MET A 173 12.21 14.59 -7.29
C MET A 173 11.93 14.22 -8.75
N SER A 174 12.95 14.08 -9.60
CA SER A 174 12.77 13.63 -10.99
C SER A 174 12.23 12.21 -11.11
N LEU A 175 12.62 11.32 -10.18
CA LEU A 175 12.16 9.93 -10.14
C LEU A 175 10.81 9.80 -9.45
N ARG A 176 10.55 10.62 -8.42
CA ARG A 176 9.36 10.49 -7.57
C ARG A 176 8.19 11.30 -8.07
N LEU A 177 8.42 12.45 -8.69
CA LEU A 177 7.37 13.36 -9.16
C LEU A 177 7.16 13.27 -10.67
N SER A 178 7.55 12.15 -11.29
CA SER A 178 7.41 11.85 -12.72
C SER A 178 5.99 11.50 -13.18
N PHE A 179 4.97 11.90 -12.42
CA PHE A 179 3.56 11.61 -12.69
C PHE A 179 2.79 12.92 -12.90
N PRO A 180 1.71 12.92 -13.71
CA PRO A 180 0.86 14.09 -13.81
C PRO A 180 0.11 14.28 -12.50
N TRP A 181 0.34 15.39 -11.80
CA TRP A 181 -0.28 15.68 -10.50
C TRP A 181 -1.37 16.77 -10.57
N LEU A 182 -1.59 17.31 -11.77
CA LEU A 182 -2.61 18.28 -12.13
C LEU A 182 -3.54 17.73 -13.22
N THR A 183 -4.81 18.12 -13.18
CA THR A 183 -5.76 18.03 -14.30
C THR A 183 -6.06 19.42 -14.84
N LYS A 184 -6.44 19.52 -16.11
CA LYS A 184 -6.90 20.79 -16.70
C LYS A 184 -8.32 21.12 -16.24
N ASP A 185 -9.16 20.09 -16.15
CA ASP A 185 -10.56 20.27 -15.81
C ASP A 185 -10.76 20.31 -14.28
N PRO A 186 -11.75 21.11 -13.80
CA PRO A 186 -12.11 21.17 -12.39
C PRO A 186 -12.51 19.80 -11.83
N ILE A 187 -12.04 19.50 -10.62
CA ILE A 187 -12.41 18.27 -9.91
C ILE A 187 -13.52 18.59 -8.92
N GLU A 188 -14.67 17.95 -9.09
CA GLU A 188 -15.79 18.07 -8.16
C GLU A 188 -15.56 17.27 -6.87
N ARG A 189 -16.02 17.81 -5.74
CA ARG A 189 -16.09 17.07 -4.48
C ARG A 189 -17.15 15.99 -4.60
N ARG A 190 -16.78 14.75 -4.25
CA ARG A 190 -17.66 13.56 -4.32
C ARG A 190 -17.77 12.90 -2.97
N ARG A 191 -18.88 12.19 -2.76
CA ARG A 191 -19.15 11.46 -1.51
C ARG A 191 -19.15 9.96 -1.71
N ILE A 192 -18.41 9.26 -0.86
CA ILE A 192 -18.38 7.80 -0.79
C ILE A 192 -18.98 7.34 0.53
N VAL A 193 -19.85 6.34 0.46
CA VAL A 193 -20.19 5.51 1.61
C VAL A 193 -19.14 4.40 1.73
N TRP A 194 -18.39 4.38 2.83
CA TRP A 194 -17.39 3.36 3.15
C TRP A 194 -17.99 2.36 4.13
N VAL A 195 -18.11 1.11 3.71
CA VAL A 195 -18.70 0.03 4.51
C VAL A 195 -17.61 -0.80 5.17
N GLN A 196 -17.71 -0.96 6.49
CA GLN A 196 -16.68 -1.48 7.40
C GLN A 196 -15.51 -0.51 7.60
N GLY A 197 -15.53 0.21 8.72
CA GLY A 197 -14.55 1.23 9.15
C GLY A 197 -13.24 0.69 9.73
N ARG A 198 -13.05 -0.64 9.70
CA ARG A 198 -11.90 -1.40 10.24
C ARG A 198 -11.77 -1.32 11.76
N GLU A 199 -11.01 -2.25 12.31
CA GLU A 199 -10.87 -2.51 13.73
C GLU A 199 -10.27 -1.33 14.53
N ASN A 200 -9.40 -0.52 13.90
CA ASN A 200 -8.75 0.63 14.54
C ASN A 200 -8.20 1.61 13.49
N PHE A 201 -7.78 2.79 13.94
CA PHE A 201 -7.23 3.85 13.09
C PHE A 201 -5.96 3.40 12.36
N GLU A 202 -5.04 2.71 13.03
CA GLU A 202 -3.76 2.30 12.47
C GLU A 202 -3.91 1.37 11.25
N SER A 203 -4.91 0.48 11.27
CA SER A 203 -5.23 -0.45 10.20
C SER A 203 -5.90 0.16 8.95
N ILE A 204 -6.28 1.45 9.01
CA ILE A 204 -7.00 2.11 7.90
C ILE A 204 -6.56 3.55 7.61
N ARG A 205 -5.64 4.09 8.41
CA ARG A 205 -5.19 5.49 8.37
C ARG A 205 -4.92 6.00 6.97
N ARG A 206 -4.13 5.27 6.16
CA ARG A 206 -3.77 5.74 4.81
C ARG A 206 -4.96 5.87 3.87
N ALA A 207 -5.96 5.00 3.99
CA ALA A 207 -7.16 5.12 3.15
C ALA A 207 -7.94 6.40 3.47
N TYR A 208 -8.08 6.75 4.76
CA TYR A 208 -8.80 7.96 5.17
C TYR A 208 -8.00 9.24 4.88
N GLU A 209 -6.69 9.22 5.09
CA GLU A 209 -5.80 10.32 4.65
C GLU A 209 -5.88 10.52 3.13
N ALA A 210 -5.92 9.44 2.35
CA ALA A 210 -6.09 9.50 0.91
C ALA A 210 -7.43 10.10 0.52
N ALA A 211 -8.54 9.72 1.19
CA ALA A 211 -9.87 10.26 0.89
C ALA A 211 -9.89 11.78 1.04
N TRP A 212 -9.37 12.27 2.19
CA TRP A 212 -9.24 13.70 2.42
C TRP A 212 -8.39 14.38 1.34
N ALA A 213 -7.21 13.82 1.04
CA ALA A 213 -6.27 14.41 0.07
C ALA A 213 -6.81 14.44 -1.36
N LEU A 214 -7.70 13.51 -1.71
CA LEU A 214 -8.43 13.44 -2.97
C LEU A 214 -9.65 14.38 -3.00
N GLY A 215 -10.00 15.02 -1.89
CA GLY A 215 -11.21 15.82 -1.78
C GLY A 215 -12.49 14.99 -1.77
N ILE A 216 -12.42 13.76 -1.30
CA ILE A 216 -13.55 12.84 -1.15
C ILE A 216 -14.12 12.99 0.26
N THR A 217 -15.44 13.10 0.35
CA THR A 217 -16.18 13.09 1.61
C THR A 217 -16.56 11.65 1.96
N LEU A 218 -16.24 11.19 3.17
CA LEU A 218 -16.56 9.83 3.62
C LEU A 218 -17.78 9.82 4.55
N VAL A 219 -18.70 8.90 4.29
CA VAL A 219 -19.73 8.47 5.25
C VAL A 219 -19.42 7.03 5.63
N ILE A 220 -19.25 6.77 6.92
CA ILE A 220 -18.86 5.43 7.40
C ILE A 220 -20.11 4.66 7.81
N VAL A 221 -20.23 3.42 7.36
CA VAL A 221 -21.28 2.48 7.76
C VAL A 221 -20.64 1.29 8.46
N ASP A 222 -20.96 1.12 9.74
CA ASP A 222 -20.49 0.01 10.56
C ASP A 222 -21.48 -0.29 11.70
N GLN A 223 -21.19 -1.34 12.48
CA GLN A 223 -21.93 -1.72 13.67
C GLN A 223 -21.99 -0.57 14.69
N ALA A 224 -23.11 -0.48 15.41
CA ALA A 224 -23.18 0.38 16.59
C ALA A 224 -22.11 0.00 17.62
N GLY A 225 -21.54 0.98 18.30
CA GLY A 225 -20.41 0.86 19.22
C GLY A 225 -19.03 0.93 18.55
N HIS A 226 -18.95 1.16 17.24
CA HIS A 226 -17.68 1.28 16.53
C HIS A 226 -16.89 2.53 16.97
N TRP A 227 -15.55 2.49 16.93
CA TRP A 227 -14.68 3.59 17.40
C TRP A 227 -14.82 4.91 16.61
N LEU A 228 -15.44 4.84 15.42
CA LEU A 228 -15.79 5.99 14.62
C LEU A 228 -17.18 6.55 14.93
N GLU A 229 -18.01 5.94 15.77
CA GLU A 229 -19.38 6.41 16.00
C GLU A 229 -19.43 7.76 16.71
N ASP A 230 -18.49 8.02 17.64
CA ASP A 230 -18.45 9.26 18.41
C ASP A 230 -18.05 10.49 17.56
N ASP A 231 -18.98 11.43 17.39
CA ASP A 231 -18.76 12.71 16.69
C ASP A 231 -17.82 13.67 17.43
N ALA A 232 -17.63 13.48 18.74
CA ALA A 232 -16.64 14.20 19.53
C ALA A 232 -15.31 13.44 19.63
N GLY A 233 -15.22 12.25 19.05
CA GLY A 233 -14.05 11.39 19.08
C GLY A 233 -12.85 12.03 18.37
N PRO A 234 -11.62 11.61 18.73
CA PRO A 234 -10.39 12.21 18.18
C PRO A 234 -10.25 12.06 16.65
N TYR A 235 -11.00 11.12 16.05
CA TYR A 235 -10.94 10.81 14.63
C TYR A 235 -12.21 11.19 13.86
N ALA A 236 -13.17 11.89 14.49
CA ALA A 236 -14.41 12.31 13.84
C ALA A 236 -14.16 13.12 12.55
N TYR A 237 -13.06 13.90 12.52
CA TYR A 237 -12.65 14.71 11.37
C TYR A 237 -12.33 13.90 10.08
N LEU A 238 -12.19 12.58 10.17
CA LEU A 238 -11.92 11.70 9.02
C LEU A 238 -13.18 11.38 8.22
N ARG A 239 -14.36 11.68 8.75
CA ARG A 239 -15.66 11.38 8.14
C ARG A 239 -16.61 12.57 8.26
N GLU A 240 -17.60 12.61 7.40
CA GLU A 240 -18.73 13.54 7.52
C GLU A 240 -19.79 13.00 8.49
N ALA A 241 -20.06 11.70 8.44
CA ALA A 241 -21.06 11.06 9.26
C ALA A 241 -20.73 9.58 9.49
N PHE A 242 -21.20 9.05 10.62
CA PHE A 242 -21.27 7.63 10.90
C PHE A 242 -22.74 7.19 10.89
N VAL A 243 -23.05 6.12 10.17
CA VAL A 243 -24.39 5.54 10.10
C VAL A 243 -24.34 4.14 10.71
N PRO A 244 -24.88 3.94 11.93
CA PRO A 244 -24.91 2.63 12.55
C PRO A 244 -25.83 1.70 11.75
N CYS A 245 -25.27 0.60 11.26
CA CYS A 245 -26.00 -0.43 10.53
C CYS A 245 -25.28 -1.77 10.72
N SER A 246 -26.02 -2.86 10.89
CA SER A 246 -25.36 -4.17 10.84
C SER A 246 -24.70 -4.36 9.48
N ILE A 247 -23.45 -4.82 9.52
CA ILE A 247 -22.62 -5.15 8.35
C ILE A 247 -22.44 -6.66 8.19
N ASP A 248 -23.34 -7.44 8.79
CA ASP A 248 -23.39 -8.89 8.64
C ASP A 248 -23.82 -9.24 7.21
N VAL A 249 -23.08 -10.15 6.58
CA VAL A 249 -23.31 -10.51 5.18
C VAL A 249 -24.39 -11.58 5.10
N ASP A 250 -25.65 -11.17 5.24
CA ASP A 250 -26.84 -12.00 5.00
C ASP A 250 -27.56 -11.58 3.71
N ALA A 251 -28.64 -12.28 3.37
CA ALA A 251 -29.41 -12.01 2.15
C ALA A 251 -30.00 -10.59 2.07
N GLY A 252 -30.23 -9.93 3.22
CA GLY A 252 -30.75 -8.57 3.30
C GLY A 252 -29.67 -7.49 3.39
N PHE A 253 -28.39 -7.86 3.34
CA PHE A 253 -27.30 -6.89 3.43
C PHE A 253 -27.28 -5.86 2.28
N PRO A 254 -27.47 -6.24 0.99
CA PRO A 254 -27.58 -5.25 -0.09
C PRO A 254 -28.72 -4.25 0.12
N ASP A 255 -29.91 -4.71 0.52
CA ASP A 255 -31.08 -3.84 0.74
C ASP A 255 -30.82 -2.83 1.86
N ARG A 256 -30.18 -3.25 2.96
CA ARG A 256 -29.79 -2.34 4.05
C ARG A 256 -28.85 -1.23 3.56
N LEU A 257 -27.90 -1.55 2.69
CA LEU A 257 -27.00 -0.55 2.09
C LEU A 257 -27.76 0.39 1.16
N VAL A 258 -28.72 -0.11 0.39
CA VAL A 258 -29.61 0.69 -0.45
C VAL A 258 -30.43 1.66 0.40
N ASP A 259 -30.98 1.20 1.52
CA ASP A 259 -31.75 2.03 2.46
C ASP A 259 -30.88 3.12 3.10
N VAL A 260 -29.65 2.77 3.50
CA VAL A 260 -28.67 3.75 4.02
C VAL A 260 -28.39 4.82 2.98
N VAL A 261 -28.09 4.44 1.72
CA VAL A 261 -27.77 5.41 0.67
C VAL A 261 -28.97 6.28 0.30
N ARG A 262 -30.17 5.70 0.16
CA ARG A 262 -31.40 6.45 -0.16
C ARG A 262 -31.86 7.34 0.98
N GLY A 263 -31.63 6.94 2.22
CA GLY A 263 -31.98 7.69 3.42
C GLY A 263 -30.97 8.78 3.78
N TYR A 264 -29.76 8.78 3.19
CA TYR A 264 -28.76 9.78 3.47
C TYR A 264 -29.16 11.16 2.92
N PRO A 265 -29.06 12.26 3.69
CA PRO A 265 -29.63 13.56 3.32
C PRO A 265 -28.90 14.26 2.17
N ALA A 266 -27.73 13.77 1.75
CA ALA A 266 -26.95 14.32 0.67
C ALA A 266 -26.68 13.27 -0.42
N LYS A 267 -26.34 13.73 -1.62
CA LYS A 267 -25.98 12.84 -2.73
C LYS A 267 -24.77 11.97 -2.35
N VAL A 268 -24.91 10.67 -2.55
CA VAL A 268 -23.83 9.69 -2.53
C VAL A 268 -23.42 9.40 -3.99
N ASP A 269 -22.13 9.46 -4.28
CA ASP A 269 -21.58 9.24 -5.61
C ASP A 269 -20.92 7.85 -5.77
N GLY A 270 -20.61 7.18 -4.66
CA GLY A 270 -19.98 5.86 -4.67
C GLY A 270 -20.18 5.10 -3.37
N LEU A 271 -20.01 3.77 -3.45
CA LEU A 271 -20.06 2.84 -2.32
C LEU A 271 -18.84 1.94 -2.41
N VAL A 272 -18.11 1.77 -1.30
CA VAL A 272 -16.85 1.02 -1.30
C VAL A 272 -16.66 0.21 -0.03
N THR A 273 -15.97 -0.91 -0.18
CA THR A 273 -15.35 -1.68 0.91
C THR A 273 -14.03 -2.25 0.43
N ILE A 274 -13.22 -2.72 1.37
CA ILE A 274 -12.01 -3.51 1.14
C ILE A 274 -12.10 -4.89 1.79
N SER A 275 -13.33 -5.37 2.05
CA SER A 275 -13.61 -6.67 2.66
C SER A 275 -14.12 -7.66 1.64
N ASP A 276 -13.39 -8.76 1.41
CA ASP A 276 -13.72 -9.75 0.37
C ASP A 276 -15.14 -10.27 0.49
N VAL A 277 -15.54 -10.65 1.70
CA VAL A 277 -16.87 -11.21 1.97
C VAL A 277 -18.00 -10.21 1.70
N ARG A 278 -17.72 -8.89 1.72
CA ARG A 278 -18.72 -7.83 1.48
C ARG A 278 -18.74 -7.35 0.04
N LEU A 279 -17.66 -7.54 -0.72
CA LEU A 279 -17.52 -7.02 -2.09
C LEU A 279 -18.72 -7.37 -2.99
N PRO A 280 -19.22 -8.62 -3.04
CA PRO A 280 -20.39 -8.93 -3.87
C PRO A 280 -21.64 -8.14 -3.46
N SER A 281 -21.91 -8.05 -2.15
CA SER A 281 -23.11 -7.32 -1.67
C SER A 281 -23.03 -5.81 -1.94
N ILE A 282 -21.82 -5.24 -1.89
CA ILE A 282 -21.56 -3.85 -2.25
C ILE A 282 -21.83 -3.62 -3.74
N ALA A 283 -21.27 -4.47 -4.61
CA ALA A 283 -21.55 -4.40 -6.04
C ALA A 283 -23.05 -4.54 -6.34
N LYS A 284 -23.73 -5.43 -5.61
CA LYS A 284 -25.18 -5.61 -5.77
C LYS A 284 -25.98 -4.36 -5.39
N ALA A 285 -25.64 -3.73 -4.27
CA ALA A 285 -26.24 -2.47 -3.86
C ALA A 285 -25.95 -1.35 -4.86
N CYS A 286 -24.72 -1.28 -5.41
CA CYS A 286 -24.38 -0.33 -6.47
C CYS A 286 -25.28 -0.51 -7.71
N GLU A 287 -25.46 -1.75 -8.20
CA GLU A 287 -26.37 -2.03 -9.33
C GLU A 287 -27.80 -1.56 -9.04
N MET A 288 -28.33 -1.80 -7.84
CA MET A 288 -29.68 -1.39 -7.43
C MET A 288 -29.84 0.14 -7.32
N LEU A 289 -28.75 0.85 -7.02
CA LEU A 289 -28.70 2.31 -6.88
C LEU A 289 -28.31 3.04 -8.17
N GLY A 290 -27.81 2.31 -9.18
CA GLY A 290 -27.17 2.91 -10.35
C GLY A 290 -25.85 3.60 -10.03
N LEU A 291 -25.16 3.18 -8.96
CA LEU A 291 -23.82 3.68 -8.62
C LEU A 291 -22.74 2.91 -9.40
N PRO A 292 -21.56 3.51 -9.61
CA PRO A 292 -20.47 2.85 -10.33
C PRO A 292 -20.00 1.55 -9.66
N THR A 293 -19.89 0.48 -10.45
CA THR A 293 -19.33 -0.81 -10.01
C THR A 293 -18.98 -1.65 -11.24
N GLU A 294 -18.02 -2.56 -11.09
CA GLU A 294 -17.93 -3.74 -11.95
C GLU A 294 -19.10 -4.69 -11.64
N PRO A 295 -19.46 -5.63 -12.54
CA PRO A 295 -20.65 -6.47 -12.38
C PRO A 295 -20.65 -7.25 -11.06
N TYR A 296 -21.82 -7.36 -10.42
CA TYR A 296 -22.01 -8.18 -9.22
C TYR A 296 -21.46 -9.60 -9.37
N GLU A 297 -21.76 -10.23 -10.52
CA GLU A 297 -21.32 -11.59 -10.81
C GLU A 297 -19.80 -11.73 -10.82
N SER A 298 -19.06 -10.71 -11.26
CA SER A 298 -17.59 -10.72 -11.26
C SER A 298 -17.04 -10.81 -9.84
N TYR A 299 -17.56 -10.00 -8.91
CA TYR A 299 -17.17 -10.07 -7.50
C TYR A 299 -17.59 -11.38 -6.84
N ARG A 300 -18.77 -11.91 -7.17
CA ARG A 300 -19.27 -13.19 -6.66
C ARG A 300 -18.38 -14.36 -7.11
N MET A 301 -17.91 -14.35 -8.35
CA MET A 301 -17.04 -15.38 -8.90
C MET A 301 -15.62 -15.31 -8.31
N ALA A 302 -15.05 -14.11 -8.19
CA ALA A 302 -13.72 -13.90 -7.60
C ALA A 302 -13.63 -14.41 -6.16
N GLY A 303 -14.64 -14.07 -5.34
CA GLY A 303 -14.67 -14.45 -3.94
C GLY A 303 -14.83 -15.95 -3.68
N ASP A 304 -15.21 -16.75 -4.68
CA ASP A 304 -15.37 -18.21 -4.58
C ASP A 304 -14.18 -18.91 -5.25
N LYS A 305 -13.25 -19.41 -4.42
CA LYS A 305 -12.05 -20.15 -4.84
C LYS A 305 -12.39 -21.39 -5.68
N GLY A 306 -13.50 -22.06 -5.37
CA GLY A 306 -13.95 -23.24 -6.13
C GLY A 306 -14.45 -22.84 -7.51
N THR A 307 -15.25 -21.78 -7.62
CA THR A 307 -15.69 -21.23 -8.90
C THR A 307 -14.50 -20.75 -9.73
N THR A 308 -13.58 -20.00 -9.13
CA THR A 308 -12.35 -19.53 -9.79
C THR A 308 -11.56 -20.72 -10.34
N ARG A 309 -11.29 -21.74 -9.51
CA ARG A 309 -10.57 -22.95 -9.94
C ARG A 309 -11.25 -23.69 -11.09
N LEU A 310 -12.58 -23.77 -11.10
CA LEU A 310 -13.34 -24.44 -12.17
C LEU A 310 -13.34 -23.66 -13.50
N MET A 311 -12.98 -22.38 -13.49
CA MET A 311 -12.80 -21.57 -14.71
C MET A 311 -11.41 -21.69 -15.31
N GLU A 312 -10.42 -22.12 -14.53
CA GLU A 312 -9.04 -22.29 -14.97
C GLU A 312 -8.86 -23.54 -15.82
N ASP A 313 -7.92 -23.46 -16.77
CA ASP A 313 -7.59 -24.60 -17.61
C ASP A 313 -6.86 -25.66 -16.78
N LYS A 314 -7.26 -26.93 -16.96
CA LYS A 314 -6.62 -28.05 -16.29
C LYS A 314 -5.42 -28.52 -17.11
N GLN A 315 -4.25 -28.64 -16.47
CA GLN A 315 -3.12 -29.30 -17.10
C GLN A 315 -3.32 -30.83 -17.08
N PRO A 316 -2.80 -31.56 -18.09
CA PRO A 316 -2.84 -33.02 -18.10
C PRO A 316 -2.24 -33.61 -16.82
N GLY A 317 -3.02 -34.44 -16.10
CA GLY A 317 -2.59 -35.09 -14.86
C GLY A 317 -2.98 -34.34 -13.58
N ASP A 318 -3.48 -33.11 -13.66
CA ASP A 318 -3.99 -32.40 -12.48
C ASP A 318 -5.31 -33.00 -12.00
N PHE A 319 -5.40 -33.26 -10.70
CA PHE A 319 -6.66 -33.59 -10.03
C PHE A 319 -7.25 -32.35 -9.38
N THR A 320 -8.50 -32.04 -9.67
CA THR A 320 -9.22 -30.94 -9.04
C THR A 320 -10.68 -31.29 -8.85
N ALA A 321 -11.19 -31.04 -7.65
CA ALA A 321 -12.59 -31.27 -7.29
C ALA A 321 -13.12 -30.15 -6.39
N VAL A 322 -14.44 -29.93 -6.45
CA VAL A 322 -15.16 -29.11 -5.48
C VAL A 322 -16.23 -29.99 -4.85
N VAL A 323 -16.24 -30.05 -3.53
CA VAL A 323 -17.12 -30.92 -2.73
C VAL A 323 -17.75 -30.11 -1.61
N ALA A 324 -18.90 -30.53 -1.09
CA ALA A 324 -19.61 -29.88 0.01
C ALA A 324 -19.60 -30.68 1.32
N SER A 325 -19.06 -31.91 1.29
CA SER A 325 -19.07 -32.86 2.40
C SER A 325 -17.96 -33.92 2.28
N GLU A 326 -17.78 -34.74 3.33
CA GLU A 326 -16.89 -35.91 3.26
C GLU A 326 -17.47 -37.01 2.36
N GLU A 327 -18.79 -37.16 2.37
CA GLU A 327 -19.50 -38.16 1.57
C GLU A 327 -19.32 -37.90 0.07
N GLU A 328 -19.48 -36.65 -0.38
CA GLU A 328 -19.20 -36.27 -1.77
C GLU A 328 -17.73 -36.49 -2.13
N PHE A 329 -16.81 -36.28 -1.19
CA PHE A 329 -15.40 -36.57 -1.43
C PHE A 329 -15.13 -38.07 -1.60
N ASP A 330 -15.76 -38.93 -0.80
CA ASP A 330 -15.65 -40.39 -0.94
C ASP A 330 -16.20 -40.86 -2.30
N GLU A 331 -17.27 -40.25 -2.79
CA GLU A 331 -17.80 -40.50 -4.14
C GLU A 331 -16.80 -40.09 -5.24
N VAL A 332 -16.21 -38.90 -5.14
CA VAL A 332 -15.17 -38.43 -6.08
C VAL A 332 -13.95 -39.36 -6.04
N LEU A 333 -13.52 -39.79 -4.86
CA LEU A 333 -12.41 -40.72 -4.68
C LEU A 333 -12.71 -42.08 -5.33
N ALA A 334 -13.92 -42.61 -5.15
CA ALA A 334 -14.35 -43.86 -5.78
C ALA A 334 -14.36 -43.76 -7.31
N GLN A 335 -14.79 -42.63 -7.88
CA GLN A 335 -14.76 -42.38 -9.32
C GLN A 335 -13.32 -42.36 -9.89
N HIS A 336 -12.33 -42.04 -9.07
CA HIS A 336 -10.91 -42.06 -9.42
C HIS A 336 -10.21 -43.37 -9.03
N GLY A 337 -10.97 -44.46 -8.82
CA GLY A 337 -10.41 -45.78 -8.52
C GLY A 337 -9.77 -45.88 -7.13
N GLY A 338 -10.05 -44.93 -6.23
CA GLY A 338 -9.48 -44.90 -4.88
C GLY A 338 -8.07 -44.30 -4.80
N GLU A 339 -7.49 -43.85 -5.91
CA GLU A 339 -6.15 -43.29 -5.98
C GLU A 339 -6.17 -41.84 -6.47
N LEU A 340 -5.45 -40.96 -5.77
CA LEU A 340 -5.33 -39.54 -6.12
C LEU A 340 -3.85 -39.15 -6.23
N PRO A 341 -3.49 -38.22 -7.13
CA PRO A 341 -2.12 -37.74 -7.24
C PRO A 341 -1.79 -36.81 -6.07
N PHE A 342 -0.83 -37.20 -5.23
CA PHE A 342 -0.37 -36.40 -4.09
C PHE A 342 0.94 -35.66 -4.40
N PRO A 343 1.22 -34.52 -3.72
CA PRO A 343 0.43 -33.88 -2.66
C PRO A 343 -0.77 -33.04 -3.15
N LEU A 344 -1.86 -33.03 -2.37
CA LEU A 344 -3.05 -32.22 -2.58
C LEU A 344 -3.25 -31.22 -1.44
N ILE A 345 -3.90 -30.11 -1.77
CA ILE A 345 -4.41 -29.07 -0.88
C ILE A 345 -5.93 -29.14 -0.83
N VAL A 346 -6.49 -28.96 0.37
CA VAL A 346 -7.93 -28.75 0.58
C VAL A 346 -8.13 -27.40 1.23
N LYS A 347 -8.98 -26.54 0.67
CA LYS A 347 -9.30 -25.22 1.22
C LYS A 347 -10.80 -24.90 1.11
N PRO A 348 -11.40 -24.17 2.07
CA PRO A 348 -12.77 -23.66 1.92
C PRO A 348 -12.92 -22.81 0.65
N CYS A 349 -14.10 -22.83 0.04
CA CYS A 349 -14.36 -22.01 -1.16
C CYS A 349 -14.48 -20.51 -0.84
N LEU A 350 -14.96 -20.16 0.35
CA LEU A 350 -15.00 -18.79 0.88
C LEU A 350 -14.15 -18.74 2.15
N GLY A 351 -13.49 -17.61 2.43
CA GLY A 351 -12.64 -17.43 3.61
C GLY A 351 -11.28 -16.81 3.27
N TRP A 352 -10.49 -16.48 4.31
CA TRP A 352 -9.20 -15.76 4.23
C TRP A 352 -8.10 -16.45 5.06
N ASN A 353 -6.86 -15.92 5.00
CA ASN A 353 -5.67 -16.33 5.77
C ASN A 353 -5.27 -17.81 5.63
N SER A 354 -5.36 -18.42 4.45
CA SER A 354 -5.03 -19.84 4.28
C SER A 354 -5.76 -20.78 5.26
N ASP A 355 -6.97 -20.39 5.70
CA ASP A 355 -7.76 -21.13 6.69
C ASP A 355 -7.99 -22.58 6.23
N CYS A 356 -7.60 -23.54 7.07
CA CYS A 356 -7.80 -24.98 6.87
C CYS A 356 -7.11 -25.60 5.64
N VAL A 357 -6.10 -24.94 5.06
CA VAL A 357 -5.26 -25.52 4.00
C VAL A 357 -4.46 -26.70 4.54
N ALA A 358 -4.84 -27.93 4.17
CA ALA A 358 -4.19 -29.14 4.71
C ALA A 358 -4.13 -30.32 3.72
N LYS A 359 -3.16 -31.22 3.95
CA LYS A 359 -3.02 -32.53 3.27
C LYS A 359 -4.07 -33.53 3.81
N LEU A 360 -4.49 -34.47 2.95
CA LEU A 360 -5.85 -35.02 2.90
C LEU A 360 -6.28 -36.03 4.02
N ARG A 361 -7.59 -36.38 3.99
CA ARG A 361 -8.52 -37.13 4.86
C ARG A 361 -9.10 -36.42 6.09
N GLY A 362 -8.31 -35.74 6.92
CA GLY A 362 -8.86 -34.89 8.00
C GLY A 362 -9.25 -33.46 7.55
N ALA A 363 -8.73 -33.04 6.39
CA ALA A 363 -8.80 -31.67 5.90
C ALA A 363 -10.18 -31.30 5.33
N VAL A 364 -10.85 -32.22 4.61
CA VAL A 364 -12.16 -31.98 3.99
C VAL A 364 -13.21 -31.65 5.06
N ARG A 365 -13.32 -32.47 6.12
CA ARG A 365 -14.21 -32.18 7.25
C ARG A 365 -13.98 -30.80 7.85
N ARG A 366 -12.71 -30.44 8.09
CA ARG A 366 -12.36 -29.15 8.67
C ARG A 366 -12.76 -28.00 7.74
N ALA A 367 -12.40 -28.09 6.46
CA ALA A 367 -12.73 -27.07 5.47
C ALA A 367 -14.25 -26.91 5.29
N CYS A 368 -15.00 -28.01 5.18
CA CYS A 368 -16.46 -27.98 5.03
C CYS A 368 -17.18 -27.50 6.31
N GLY A 369 -16.64 -27.83 7.49
CA GLY A 369 -17.21 -27.41 8.77
C GLY A 369 -16.86 -25.97 9.18
N ARG A 370 -15.81 -25.38 8.60
CA ARG A 370 -15.20 -24.11 9.04
C ARG A 370 -16.16 -22.93 9.04
N HIS A 371 -17.02 -22.83 8.03
CA HIS A 371 -17.99 -21.74 7.86
C HIS A 371 -19.44 -22.20 7.96
N ALA A 372 -19.69 -23.41 8.46
CA ALA A 372 -21.05 -23.95 8.61
C ALA A 372 -21.96 -23.05 9.50
N ASN A 373 -21.35 -22.32 10.44
CA ASN A 373 -22.05 -21.42 11.36
C ASN A 373 -21.83 -19.92 11.05
N ALA A 374 -21.14 -19.57 9.96
CA ALA A 374 -20.93 -18.18 9.57
C ALA A 374 -22.23 -17.56 9.01
N PRO A 375 -22.39 -16.21 9.01
CA PRO A 375 -23.53 -15.54 8.38
C PRO A 375 -23.71 -15.94 6.91
N THR A 376 -22.61 -16.01 6.15
CA THR A 376 -22.55 -16.66 4.84
C THR A 376 -22.24 -18.15 5.01
N ARG A 377 -23.28 -18.97 5.17
CA ARG A 377 -23.12 -20.43 5.29
C ARG A 377 -22.63 -21.02 3.97
N THR A 378 -21.41 -21.52 3.95
CA THR A 378 -20.93 -22.42 2.90
C THR A 378 -20.20 -23.59 3.52
N THR A 379 -20.45 -24.78 2.98
CA THR A 379 -19.70 -26.01 3.33
C THR A 379 -18.82 -26.47 2.18
N ARG A 380 -18.72 -25.69 1.10
CA ARG A 380 -17.94 -26.07 -0.08
C ARG A 380 -16.45 -25.94 0.18
N ALA A 381 -15.69 -26.94 -0.24
CA ALA A 381 -14.24 -26.98 -0.24
C ALA A 381 -13.73 -27.33 -1.65
N VAL A 382 -12.61 -26.72 -2.03
CA VAL A 382 -11.87 -27.06 -3.25
C VAL A 382 -10.66 -27.91 -2.89
N ILE A 383 -10.43 -28.94 -3.71
CA ILE A 383 -9.31 -29.87 -3.62
C ILE A 383 -8.49 -29.71 -4.88
N GLU A 384 -7.20 -29.43 -4.74
CA GLU A 384 -6.33 -29.05 -5.84
C GLU A 384 -4.88 -29.52 -5.61
N PRO A 385 -4.04 -29.66 -6.66
CA PRO A 385 -2.63 -30.02 -6.47
C PRO A 385 -1.89 -28.97 -5.67
N TYR A 386 -0.96 -29.42 -4.82
CA TYR A 386 0.06 -28.54 -4.26
C TYR A 386 1.14 -28.27 -5.31
N ILE A 387 1.46 -27.00 -5.53
CA ILE A 387 2.49 -26.57 -6.48
C ILE A 387 3.78 -26.25 -5.71
N PRO A 388 4.91 -26.93 -5.98
CA PRO A 388 6.13 -26.76 -5.20
C PRO A 388 6.99 -25.55 -5.58
N GLY A 389 6.60 -24.79 -6.61
CA GLY A 389 7.34 -23.61 -7.04
C GLY A 389 7.06 -22.36 -6.19
N PRO A 390 7.79 -21.26 -6.43
CA PRO A 390 7.68 -20.02 -5.67
C PRO A 390 6.26 -19.46 -5.62
N GLU A 391 5.84 -19.01 -4.44
CA GLU A 391 4.58 -18.30 -4.21
C GLU A 391 4.78 -16.78 -4.32
N VAL A 392 3.75 -16.11 -4.86
CA VAL A 392 3.76 -14.68 -5.10
C VAL A 392 2.42 -14.03 -4.83
N ASP A 393 2.53 -12.79 -4.38
CA ASP A 393 1.46 -11.80 -4.41
C ASP A 393 1.58 -10.98 -5.70
N ALA A 394 0.55 -10.99 -6.53
CA ALA A 394 0.49 -10.27 -7.80
C ALA A 394 -0.68 -9.26 -7.79
N ASN A 395 -0.33 -7.98 -7.82
CA ASN A 395 -1.26 -6.87 -7.66
C ASN A 395 -1.38 -6.06 -8.96
N PHE A 396 -2.61 -5.71 -9.32
CA PHE A 396 -2.93 -5.02 -10.57
C PHE A 396 -3.76 -3.76 -10.33
N ILE A 397 -3.54 -2.77 -11.19
CA ILE A 397 -4.50 -1.71 -11.49
C ILE A 397 -4.92 -1.84 -12.96
N PHE A 398 -6.20 -2.10 -13.19
CA PHE A 398 -6.81 -2.15 -14.51
C PHE A 398 -7.68 -0.94 -14.78
N LEU A 399 -7.67 -0.45 -16.01
CA LEU A 399 -8.58 0.57 -16.50
C LEU A 399 -9.02 0.23 -17.92
N ASP A 400 -10.30 -0.07 -18.10
CA ASP A 400 -10.90 -0.42 -19.38
C ASP A 400 -10.14 -1.55 -20.13
N GLY A 401 -9.63 -2.53 -19.38
CA GLY A 401 -8.84 -3.65 -19.91
C GLY A 401 -7.34 -3.39 -20.07
N GLU A 402 -6.87 -2.16 -19.81
CA GLU A 402 -5.44 -1.81 -19.80
C GLU A 402 -4.84 -2.04 -18.40
N VAL A 403 -3.67 -2.68 -18.34
CA VAL A 403 -2.87 -2.76 -17.10
C VAL A 403 -2.12 -1.43 -16.92
N LEU A 404 -2.56 -0.60 -15.99
CA LEU A 404 -1.88 0.65 -15.65
C LEU A 404 -0.69 0.44 -14.71
N PHE A 405 -0.82 -0.53 -13.81
CA PHE A 405 0.23 -0.90 -12.87
C PHE A 405 0.16 -2.39 -12.57
N TYR A 406 1.33 -3.03 -12.49
CA TYR A 406 1.51 -4.42 -12.11
C TYR A 406 2.70 -4.49 -11.17
N GLN A 407 2.50 -5.13 -10.01
CA GLN A 407 3.55 -5.36 -9.03
C GLN A 407 3.43 -6.80 -8.54
N VAL A 408 4.57 -7.49 -8.51
CA VAL A 408 4.69 -8.84 -7.97
C VAL A 408 5.69 -8.84 -6.81
N SER A 409 5.33 -9.52 -5.73
CA SER A 409 6.16 -9.73 -4.54
C SER A 409 6.31 -11.21 -4.29
N ASP A 410 7.46 -11.56 -3.73
CA ASP A 410 7.75 -12.90 -3.28
C ASP A 410 7.06 -13.14 -1.95
N ASP A 411 6.32 -14.24 -1.84
CA ASP A 411 5.89 -14.79 -0.55
C ASP A 411 6.79 -15.96 -0.18
N PHE A 412 7.39 -15.88 1.00
CA PHE A 412 8.42 -16.84 1.42
C PHE A 412 7.78 -18.12 1.95
N PRO A 413 8.46 -19.27 1.79
CA PRO A 413 7.94 -20.55 2.26
C PRO A 413 7.50 -20.51 3.72
N SER A 414 6.34 -21.09 3.96
CA SER A 414 5.71 -21.24 5.27
C SER A 414 6.03 -22.61 5.89
N THR A 415 5.50 -22.86 7.10
CA THR A 415 5.58 -24.20 7.70
C THR A 415 4.82 -25.26 6.88
N GLY A 416 3.81 -24.86 6.11
CA GLY A 416 3.06 -25.70 5.17
C GLY A 416 3.90 -26.25 4.02
N ASP A 417 4.96 -25.54 3.64
CA ASP A 417 5.84 -25.87 2.52
C ASP A 417 6.93 -26.89 2.86
N THR A 418 7.24 -27.07 4.15
CA THR A 418 8.36 -27.92 4.59
C THR A 418 7.91 -29.33 4.97
N LEU A 419 8.39 -30.34 4.24
CA LEU A 419 8.15 -31.76 4.57
C LEU A 419 8.79 -32.18 5.91
N ALA A 420 9.83 -31.47 6.36
CA ALA A 420 10.67 -31.85 7.50
C ALA A 420 10.16 -31.35 8.88
N VAL A 421 9.32 -30.30 8.89
CA VAL A 421 8.79 -29.68 10.11
C VAL A 421 7.76 -30.57 10.84
N ALA A 422 7.31 -31.65 10.18
CA ALA A 422 6.55 -32.74 10.80
C ALA A 422 7.34 -33.57 11.85
N ARG A 423 8.57 -33.19 12.25
CA ARG A 423 9.43 -33.96 13.16
C ARG A 423 9.96 -33.24 14.41
N THR A 424 9.68 -31.97 14.63
CA THR A 424 9.91 -31.32 15.95
C THR A 424 8.60 -31.24 16.73
N LYS A 425 8.64 -31.45 18.05
CA LYS A 425 7.43 -31.47 18.89
C LYS A 425 6.69 -30.13 18.88
N GLU A 426 7.41 -29.03 18.71
CA GLU A 426 6.86 -27.67 18.70
C GLU A 426 6.16 -27.30 17.38
N ALA A 427 6.59 -27.89 16.25
CA ALA A 427 6.02 -27.60 14.93
C ALA A 427 5.05 -28.68 14.40
N ALA A 428 4.93 -29.78 15.14
CA ALA A 428 4.00 -30.88 14.87
C ALA A 428 2.53 -30.60 15.25
N ALA A 429 2.19 -29.41 15.75
CA ALA A 429 0.82 -29.11 16.17
C ALA A 429 -0.16 -28.92 15.00
N ALA A 430 0.24 -28.21 13.93
CA ALA A 430 -0.44 -28.16 12.63
C ALA A 430 0.38 -27.30 11.64
N PRO A 431 0.99 -27.87 10.56
CA PRO A 431 1.60 -27.04 9.53
C PRO A 431 0.55 -26.13 8.88
N ASN A 432 0.88 -24.84 8.71
CA ASN A 432 0.00 -23.83 8.13
C ASN A 432 0.73 -22.98 7.08
N PHE A 433 -0.05 -22.27 6.27
CA PHE A 433 0.42 -21.36 5.22
C PHE A 433 0.29 -19.91 5.66
N MET A 434 0.66 -19.61 6.92
CA MET A 434 0.75 -18.23 7.39
C MET A 434 1.97 -17.55 6.78
N GLU A 435 1.79 -16.29 6.37
CA GLU A 435 2.83 -15.46 5.78
C GLU A 435 3.99 -15.27 6.77
N THR A 436 5.23 -15.40 6.29
CA THR A 436 6.42 -15.29 7.13
C THR A 436 7.23 -14.05 6.80
N ILE A 437 7.55 -13.89 5.52
CA ILE A 437 8.27 -12.77 4.93
C ILE A 437 7.66 -12.55 3.54
N MET A 438 7.29 -11.31 3.24
CA MET A 438 7.04 -10.91 1.85
C MET A 438 8.13 -9.95 1.40
N LEU A 439 8.63 -10.08 0.18
CA LEU A 439 9.72 -9.25 -0.33
C LEU A 439 9.35 -8.60 -1.67
N LEU A 440 9.60 -7.28 -1.77
CA LEU A 440 9.34 -6.50 -2.98
C LEU A 440 10.56 -5.63 -3.35
N PRO A 441 10.95 -5.57 -4.64
CA PRO A 441 10.37 -6.31 -5.77
C PRO A 441 10.73 -7.81 -5.72
N SER A 442 9.95 -8.64 -6.43
CA SER A 442 10.21 -10.07 -6.60
C SER A 442 11.61 -10.37 -7.15
N GLY A 443 12.18 -11.49 -6.72
CA GLY A 443 13.43 -12.06 -7.23
C GLY A 443 13.27 -12.98 -8.45
N LEU A 444 12.04 -13.22 -8.91
CA LEU A 444 11.76 -14.07 -10.05
C LEU A 444 12.37 -13.52 -11.36
N PRO A 445 12.71 -14.39 -12.33
CA PRO A 445 13.09 -13.97 -13.68
C PRO A 445 12.00 -13.14 -14.35
N ASP A 446 12.40 -12.16 -15.17
CA ASP A 446 11.48 -11.23 -15.84
C ASP A 446 10.44 -11.93 -16.72
N ASP A 447 10.81 -13.06 -17.35
CA ASP A 447 9.91 -13.84 -18.19
C ASP A 447 8.88 -14.64 -17.37
N GLU A 448 9.24 -15.13 -16.19
CA GLU A 448 8.28 -15.73 -15.25
C GLU A 448 7.32 -14.69 -14.68
N GLN A 449 7.82 -13.48 -14.38
CA GLN A 449 6.96 -12.35 -13.97
C GLN A 449 5.98 -11.95 -15.09
N LEU A 450 6.40 -12.05 -16.37
CA LEU A 450 5.54 -11.81 -17.52
C LEU A 450 4.48 -12.91 -17.69
N VAL A 451 4.84 -14.19 -17.50
CA VAL A 451 3.89 -15.31 -17.52
C VAL A 451 2.81 -15.11 -16.45
N LEU A 452 3.20 -14.73 -15.22
CA LEU A 452 2.27 -14.37 -14.15
C LEU A 452 1.34 -13.22 -14.58
N ARG A 453 1.91 -12.14 -15.11
CA ARG A 453 1.16 -10.96 -15.54
C ARG A 453 0.06 -11.30 -16.55
N GLU A 454 0.40 -12.03 -17.61
CA GLU A 454 -0.54 -12.34 -18.68
C GLU A 454 -1.59 -13.36 -18.24
N SER A 455 -1.19 -14.44 -17.56
CA SER A 455 -2.10 -15.50 -17.13
C SER A 455 -3.12 -14.99 -16.11
N LEU A 456 -2.67 -14.19 -15.14
CA LEU A 456 -3.56 -13.62 -14.12
C LEU A 456 -4.50 -12.58 -14.74
N LYS A 457 -4.03 -11.74 -15.68
CA LYS A 457 -4.89 -10.83 -16.44
C LYS A 457 -6.02 -11.58 -17.16
N GLU A 458 -5.70 -12.68 -17.85
CA GLU A 458 -6.71 -13.48 -18.56
C GLU A 458 -7.72 -14.11 -17.60
N SER A 459 -7.26 -14.58 -16.44
CA SER A 459 -8.12 -15.13 -15.38
C SER A 459 -9.07 -14.09 -14.82
N ILE A 460 -8.57 -12.88 -14.52
CA ILE A 460 -9.37 -11.73 -14.07
C ILE A 460 -10.41 -11.34 -15.14
N PHE A 461 -10.01 -11.31 -16.40
CA PHE A 461 -10.89 -10.92 -17.50
C PHE A 461 -11.96 -11.96 -17.82
N ARG A 462 -11.70 -13.26 -17.63
CA ARG A 462 -12.70 -14.34 -17.70
C ARG A 462 -13.81 -14.15 -16.67
N GLN A 463 -13.50 -13.61 -15.50
CA GLN A 463 -14.49 -13.30 -14.46
C GLN A 463 -15.29 -12.03 -14.76
N GLY A 464 -14.94 -11.27 -15.80
CA GLY A 464 -15.71 -10.12 -16.27
C GLY A 464 -15.20 -8.76 -15.80
N PHE A 465 -14.14 -8.69 -15.01
CA PHE A 465 -13.53 -7.42 -14.64
C PHE A 465 -12.88 -6.74 -15.85
N ARG A 466 -13.02 -5.42 -15.92
CA ARG A 466 -12.28 -4.56 -16.86
C ARG A 466 -11.53 -3.43 -16.18
N SER A 467 -12.00 -2.98 -15.02
CA SER A 467 -11.35 -1.95 -14.23
C SER A 467 -11.29 -2.32 -12.75
N GLY A 468 -10.31 -1.78 -12.03
CA GLY A 468 -10.22 -1.95 -10.58
C GLY A 468 -8.79 -2.15 -10.07
N VAL A 469 -8.68 -2.18 -8.73
CA VAL A 469 -7.49 -2.67 -8.03
C VAL A 469 -7.77 -4.11 -7.62
N ILE A 470 -6.92 -5.04 -8.05
CA ILE A 470 -7.12 -6.49 -7.88
C ILE A 470 -5.82 -7.10 -7.37
N HIS A 471 -5.94 -7.88 -6.31
CA HIS A 471 -4.87 -8.64 -5.69
C HIS A 471 -5.08 -10.12 -6.00
N CYS A 472 -4.03 -10.80 -6.42
CA CYS A 472 -4.04 -12.23 -6.71
C CYS A 472 -2.90 -12.90 -5.96
N GLU A 473 -3.13 -14.13 -5.53
CA GLU A 473 -2.10 -15.04 -5.03
C GLU A 473 -1.90 -16.14 -6.07
N ALA A 474 -0.64 -16.51 -6.34
CA ALA A 474 -0.31 -17.54 -7.31
C ALA A 474 1.01 -18.21 -6.97
N ARG A 475 1.22 -19.40 -7.54
CA ARG A 475 2.53 -20.05 -7.60
C ARG A 475 3.02 -20.17 -9.02
N VAL A 476 4.33 -20.10 -9.21
CA VAL A 476 4.96 -20.39 -10.49
C VAL A 476 5.23 -21.90 -10.57
N ARG A 477 4.39 -22.62 -11.32
CA ARG A 477 4.63 -24.03 -11.63
C ARG A 477 5.81 -24.14 -12.57
N ASP A 478 6.66 -25.16 -12.35
CA ASP A 478 7.85 -25.42 -13.16
C ASP A 478 8.79 -24.19 -13.27
N SER A 479 8.85 -23.37 -12.21
CA SER A 479 9.80 -22.24 -12.13
C SER A 479 11.24 -22.71 -12.26
N ARG A 480 12.05 -21.89 -12.90
CA ARG A 480 13.51 -22.04 -12.95
C ARG A 480 14.18 -21.53 -11.68
N THR A 481 13.40 -21.02 -10.73
CA THR A 481 13.87 -20.61 -9.41
C THR A 481 13.23 -21.41 -8.30
N VAL A 482 13.98 -21.56 -7.21
CA VAL A 482 13.59 -22.32 -6.02
C VAL A 482 14.11 -21.60 -4.79
N TYR A 483 13.32 -21.64 -3.71
CA TYR A 483 13.80 -21.17 -2.41
C TYR A 483 14.81 -22.15 -1.83
N ARG A 484 16.00 -21.65 -1.50
CA ARG A 484 17.06 -22.42 -0.84
C ARG A 484 17.78 -21.55 0.19
N ALA A 485 18.36 -22.22 1.19
CA ALA A 485 19.25 -21.55 2.13
C ALA A 485 20.52 -21.10 1.39
N ARG A 486 20.90 -19.85 1.57
CA ARG A 486 22.13 -19.28 1.04
C ARG A 486 23.36 -19.93 1.68
N GLU A 487 24.40 -20.12 0.89
CA GLU A 487 25.66 -20.75 1.34
C GLU A 487 26.41 -19.92 2.39
N ASP A 488 26.26 -18.58 2.36
CA ASP A 488 27.07 -17.67 3.17
C ASP A 488 26.55 -17.46 4.59
N ASN A 489 25.23 -17.49 4.80
CA ASN A 489 24.62 -17.23 6.10
C ASN A 489 23.40 -18.12 6.42
N GLY A 490 23.03 -19.04 5.53
CA GLY A 490 21.90 -19.94 5.74
C GLY A 490 20.52 -19.31 5.61
N LEU A 491 20.40 -18.01 5.34
CA LEU A 491 19.10 -17.35 5.13
C LEU A 491 18.45 -17.86 3.84
N MET A 492 17.14 -18.08 3.87
CA MET A 492 16.38 -18.50 2.69
C MET A 492 16.36 -17.36 1.66
N ASP A 493 16.56 -17.68 0.38
CA ASP A 493 16.32 -16.75 -0.74
C ASP A 493 15.96 -17.54 -2.02
N LEU A 494 15.51 -16.83 -3.06
CA LEU A 494 15.30 -17.39 -4.39
C LEU A 494 16.64 -17.59 -5.11
N HIS A 495 16.86 -18.80 -5.62
CA HIS A 495 18.02 -19.19 -6.40
C HIS A 495 17.59 -19.84 -7.71
N MET A 496 18.40 -19.69 -8.76
CA MET A 496 18.24 -20.51 -9.97
C MET A 496 18.36 -21.99 -9.59
N ALA A 497 17.44 -22.80 -10.10
CA ALA A 497 17.50 -24.25 -9.94
C ALA A 497 18.75 -24.80 -10.65
N GLU A 498 19.49 -25.68 -9.96
CA GLU A 498 20.64 -26.40 -10.55
C GLU A 498 20.24 -27.23 -11.77
N GLU A 499 19.08 -27.89 -11.67
CA GLU A 499 18.45 -28.63 -12.75
C GLU A 499 17.12 -27.93 -13.06
N PRO A 500 17.04 -27.10 -14.10
CA PRO A 500 15.81 -26.42 -14.44
C PRO A 500 14.75 -27.45 -14.87
N PRO A 501 13.46 -27.19 -14.59
CA PRO A 501 12.37 -28.06 -15.05
C PRO A 501 12.39 -28.25 -16.57
N ALA A 502 11.96 -29.44 -17.01
CA ALA A 502 11.85 -29.75 -18.44
C ALA A 502 10.66 -29.03 -19.12
N ALA A 503 9.62 -28.70 -18.34
CA ALA A 503 8.48 -27.93 -18.79
C ALA A 503 8.75 -26.43 -18.63
N GLU A 504 8.08 -25.61 -19.44
CA GLU A 504 8.15 -24.16 -19.31
C GLU A 504 7.38 -23.67 -18.08
N PRO A 505 7.85 -22.60 -17.40
CA PRO A 505 7.14 -22.02 -16.27
C PRO A 505 5.71 -21.62 -16.63
N SER A 506 4.77 -21.89 -15.73
CA SER A 506 3.37 -21.51 -15.88
C SER A 506 2.78 -20.94 -14.59
N CYS A 507 1.79 -20.06 -14.72
CA CYS A 507 1.09 -19.51 -13.57
C CYS A 507 0.06 -20.52 -13.04
N TYR A 508 0.07 -20.76 -11.73
CA TYR A 508 -0.99 -21.48 -11.04
C TYR A 508 -1.68 -20.55 -10.05
N LEU A 509 -2.85 -20.05 -10.44
CA LEU A 509 -3.67 -19.14 -9.64
C LEU A 509 -4.16 -19.83 -8.35
N HIS A 510 -3.98 -19.20 -7.19
CA HIS A 510 -4.55 -19.65 -5.91
C HIS A 510 -5.88 -18.95 -5.60
N GLU A 511 -5.92 -17.63 -5.70
CA GLU A 511 -7.10 -16.81 -5.44
C GLU A 511 -7.03 -15.43 -6.10
N ILE A 512 -8.23 -14.85 -6.34
CA ILE A 512 -8.41 -13.48 -6.82
C ILE A 512 -9.25 -12.72 -5.80
N ASN A 513 -8.67 -11.69 -5.20
CA ASN A 513 -9.34 -10.75 -4.33
C ASN A 513 -9.50 -9.42 -5.07
N ALA A 514 -10.72 -9.09 -5.49
CA ALA A 514 -11.02 -7.89 -6.28
C ALA A 514 -11.01 -6.60 -5.43
N ARG A 515 -9.89 -6.35 -4.73
CA ARG A 515 -9.59 -5.23 -3.83
C ARG A 515 -8.08 -4.98 -3.77
N PRO A 516 -7.62 -3.87 -3.17
CA PRO A 516 -6.25 -3.75 -2.69
C PRO A 516 -5.83 -4.95 -1.80
N PRO A 517 -4.54 -5.33 -1.78
CA PRO A 517 -4.02 -6.31 -0.83
C PRO A 517 -4.14 -5.81 0.61
N GLY A 518 -3.81 -6.66 1.59
CA GLY A 518 -3.85 -6.31 3.02
C GLY A 518 -3.08 -5.02 3.36
N TYR A 519 -3.34 -4.42 4.53
CA TYR A 519 -2.82 -3.09 4.86
C TYR A 519 -1.30 -2.99 4.72
N PHE A 520 -0.53 -3.89 5.33
CA PHE A 520 0.94 -3.88 5.23
C PHE A 520 1.44 -4.06 3.78
N SER A 521 0.76 -4.86 2.96
CA SER A 521 1.11 -5.05 1.54
C SER A 521 0.74 -3.85 0.68
N SER A 522 -0.36 -3.16 1.00
CA SER A 522 -0.71 -1.88 0.38
C SER A 522 0.29 -0.79 0.78
N MET A 523 0.72 -0.77 2.05
CA MET A 523 1.73 0.16 2.56
C MET A 523 3.08 -0.03 1.89
N SER A 524 3.53 -1.27 1.77
CA SER A 524 4.80 -1.58 1.14
C SER A 524 4.83 -1.16 -0.33
N VAL A 525 3.73 -1.26 -1.07
CA VAL A 525 3.66 -0.76 -2.46
C VAL A 525 3.70 0.77 -2.53
N ILE A 526 3.00 1.48 -1.64
CA ILE A 526 3.09 2.95 -1.55
C ILE A 526 4.53 3.37 -1.31
N LEU A 527 5.18 2.71 -0.37
CA LEU A 527 6.54 3.00 0.06
C LEU A 527 7.57 2.63 -1.01
N THR A 528 7.46 1.46 -1.63
CA THR A 528 8.44 0.95 -2.60
C THR A 528 8.26 1.59 -3.99
N HIS A 529 7.01 1.75 -4.44
CA HIS A 529 6.66 2.13 -5.82
C HIS A 529 5.94 3.48 -5.94
N GLY A 530 5.47 4.06 -4.83
CA GLY A 530 4.75 5.34 -4.86
C GLY A 530 3.30 5.27 -5.31
N VAL A 531 2.73 4.07 -5.44
CA VAL A 531 1.36 3.82 -5.92
C VAL A 531 0.44 3.53 -4.73
N ASP A 532 -0.65 4.29 -4.60
CA ASP A 532 -1.61 4.17 -3.50
C ASP A 532 -2.89 3.47 -3.97
N TYR A 533 -2.98 2.17 -3.65
CA TYR A 533 -4.11 1.33 -4.00
C TYR A 533 -5.43 1.78 -3.36
N TYR A 534 -5.42 2.34 -2.14
CA TYR A 534 -6.65 2.82 -1.51
C TYR A 534 -7.19 4.06 -2.21
N ALA A 535 -6.30 4.99 -2.57
CA ALA A 535 -6.65 6.17 -3.35
C ALA A 535 -7.28 5.78 -4.70
N VAL A 536 -6.63 4.90 -5.44
CA VAL A 536 -7.12 4.43 -6.75
C VAL A 536 -8.43 3.64 -6.61
N ARG A 537 -8.57 2.80 -5.59
CA ARG A 537 -9.80 2.06 -5.30
C ARG A 537 -11.00 2.99 -5.07
N MET A 538 -10.82 4.06 -4.29
CA MET A 538 -11.88 5.04 -4.09
C MET A 538 -12.27 5.74 -5.39
N LEU A 539 -11.30 6.09 -6.23
CA LEU A 539 -11.59 6.68 -7.55
C LEU A 539 -12.39 5.75 -8.45
N PHE A 540 -12.12 4.44 -8.46
CA PHE A 540 -12.97 3.49 -9.18
C PHE A 540 -14.41 3.45 -8.67
N SER A 541 -14.63 3.56 -7.36
CA SER A 541 -16.00 3.60 -6.80
C SER A 541 -16.78 4.87 -7.15
N LEU A 542 -16.09 5.91 -7.64
CA LEU A 542 -16.70 7.13 -8.17
C LEU A 542 -16.95 7.07 -9.68
N GLY A 543 -16.59 5.95 -10.32
CA GLY A 543 -16.76 5.70 -11.74
C GLY A 543 -15.55 6.06 -12.60
N VAL A 544 -15.32 5.24 -13.62
CA VAL A 544 -14.19 5.36 -14.56
C VAL A 544 -14.23 6.68 -15.29
N ASP A 545 -15.36 7.07 -15.87
CA ASP A 545 -15.43 8.29 -16.70
C ASP A 545 -15.12 9.56 -15.91
N ALA A 546 -15.63 9.66 -14.67
CA ALA A 546 -15.40 10.82 -13.81
C ALA A 546 -13.98 10.87 -13.21
N SER A 547 -13.28 9.74 -13.16
CA SER A 547 -11.99 9.62 -12.45
C SER A 547 -10.82 9.19 -13.34
N ARG A 548 -11.03 8.99 -14.65
CA ARG A 548 -10.07 8.40 -15.59
C ARG A 548 -8.68 9.03 -15.50
N GLU A 549 -8.60 10.35 -15.59
CA GLU A 549 -7.32 11.07 -15.54
C GLU A 549 -6.60 10.87 -14.21
N ARG A 550 -7.34 10.93 -13.10
CA ARG A 550 -6.82 10.76 -11.74
C ARG A 550 -6.36 9.31 -11.49
N ILE A 551 -7.10 8.33 -12.00
CA ILE A 551 -6.73 6.90 -11.92
C ILE A 551 -5.42 6.68 -12.65
N ARG A 552 -5.29 7.16 -13.90
CA ARG A 552 -4.04 7.04 -14.67
C ARG A 552 -2.88 7.72 -13.96
N ALA A 553 -3.07 8.95 -13.49
CA ALA A 553 -2.07 9.72 -12.77
C ALA A 553 -1.53 8.99 -11.53
N LEU A 554 -2.43 8.48 -10.66
CA LEU A 554 -2.05 7.85 -9.40
C LEU A 554 -1.56 6.41 -9.55
N SER A 555 -1.64 5.85 -10.77
CA SER A 555 -1.10 4.54 -11.11
C SER A 555 0.34 4.58 -11.62
N VAL A 556 0.91 5.77 -11.83
CA VAL A 556 2.30 5.92 -12.28
C VAL A 556 3.26 5.67 -11.12
N PRO A 557 4.10 4.63 -11.18
CA PRO A 557 5.06 4.36 -10.11
C PRO A 557 6.23 5.35 -10.13
N PHE A 558 7.18 5.19 -9.22
CA PHE A 558 8.44 5.92 -9.30
C PHE A 558 9.24 5.54 -10.55
N GLY A 559 9.96 6.50 -11.14
CA GLY A 559 10.84 6.30 -12.29
C GLY A 559 12.18 5.62 -12.00
N HIS A 560 12.34 5.00 -10.82
CA HIS A 560 13.57 4.27 -10.45
C HIS A 560 13.75 3.01 -11.32
N PRO A 561 14.97 2.42 -11.39
CA PRO A 561 15.13 1.08 -11.95
C PRO A 561 14.17 0.08 -11.29
N ARG A 562 13.52 -0.78 -12.11
CA ARG A 562 12.44 -1.68 -11.67
C ARG A 562 11.27 -0.99 -10.95
N ASN A 563 11.08 0.32 -11.19
CA ASN A 563 10.05 1.17 -10.59
C ASN A 563 10.07 1.19 -9.06
N SER A 564 11.21 0.90 -8.42
CA SER A 564 11.33 0.76 -6.96
C SER A 564 12.45 1.61 -6.38
N GLN A 565 12.19 2.30 -5.26
CA GLN A 565 13.22 3.06 -4.56
C GLN A 565 14.16 2.21 -3.69
N TYR A 566 13.75 1.01 -3.26
CA TYR A 566 14.55 0.09 -2.43
C TYR A 566 14.00 -1.34 -2.47
N THR A 567 14.75 -2.29 -1.94
CA THR A 567 14.13 -3.57 -1.55
C THR A 567 13.46 -3.39 -0.19
N LEU A 568 12.23 -3.86 -0.04
CA LEU A 568 11.50 -3.88 1.22
C LEU A 568 11.10 -5.32 1.54
N GLY A 569 11.38 -5.74 2.77
CA GLY A 569 10.91 -7.00 3.35
C GLY A 569 9.93 -6.75 4.47
N ILE A 570 8.75 -7.36 4.37
CA ILE A 570 7.74 -7.34 5.42
C ILE A 570 8.03 -8.52 6.34
N ALA A 571 8.59 -8.24 7.51
CA ALA A 571 8.75 -9.21 8.58
C ALA A 571 7.40 -9.39 9.28
N VAL A 572 6.77 -10.55 9.13
CA VAL A 572 5.57 -10.92 9.89
C VAL A 572 5.99 -11.62 11.18
N PHE A 573 5.37 -11.24 12.30
CA PHE A 573 5.65 -11.82 13.62
C PHE A 573 4.45 -12.67 14.08
N PRO A 574 4.49 -14.00 13.95
CA PRO A 574 3.40 -14.87 14.39
C PRO A 574 3.33 -14.97 15.92
N GLY A 575 2.17 -15.40 16.44
CA GLY A 575 2.05 -15.84 17.82
C GLY A 575 2.79 -17.16 18.08
N GLU A 576 3.61 -17.22 19.12
CA GLU A 576 4.44 -18.36 19.54
C GLU A 576 3.71 -19.18 20.62
N GLY A 577 2.77 -18.55 21.33
CA GLY A 577 1.95 -19.18 22.36
C GLY A 577 0.60 -18.50 22.51
N THR A 578 -0.37 -19.25 23.04
CA THR A 578 -1.68 -18.69 23.41
C THR A 578 -1.59 -18.06 24.79
N GLY A 579 -2.00 -16.79 24.91
CA GLY A 579 -1.88 -16.04 26.15
C GLY A 579 -2.48 -14.64 26.09
N VAL A 580 -2.10 -13.81 27.04
CA VAL A 580 -2.43 -12.38 27.09
C VAL A 580 -1.13 -11.60 26.94
N MET A 581 -1.12 -10.61 26.05
CA MET A 581 0.04 -9.76 25.81
C MET A 581 0.37 -8.94 27.07
N GLU A 582 1.59 -9.03 27.58
CA GLU A 582 2.06 -8.17 28.67
C GLU A 582 2.60 -6.84 28.13
N THR A 583 3.30 -6.92 27.01
CA THR A 583 3.99 -5.81 26.33
C THR A 583 3.01 -4.78 25.77
N GLU A 584 3.20 -3.49 26.05
CA GLU A 584 2.27 -2.45 25.58
C GLU A 584 2.36 -2.29 24.06
N ASP A 585 3.58 -2.26 23.52
CA ASP A 585 3.86 -2.19 22.08
C ASP A 585 5.20 -2.87 21.74
N ALA A 586 5.15 -4.16 21.42
CA ALA A 586 6.34 -5.01 21.27
C ALA A 586 7.35 -4.53 20.23
N ILE A 587 6.89 -3.99 19.10
CA ILE A 587 7.82 -3.46 18.10
C ILE A 587 8.45 -2.14 18.56
N ALA A 588 7.70 -1.28 19.26
CA ALA A 588 8.27 -0.06 19.82
C ALA A 588 9.33 -0.36 20.88
N GLU A 589 9.04 -1.30 21.78
CA GLU A 589 9.98 -1.74 22.82
C GLU A 589 11.22 -2.41 22.20
N MET A 590 11.07 -3.21 21.14
CA MET A 590 12.19 -3.75 20.38
C MET A 590 13.08 -2.63 19.79
N MET A 591 12.50 -1.58 19.20
CA MET A 591 13.28 -0.46 18.67
C MET A 591 14.00 0.34 19.76
N ASP A 592 13.40 0.46 20.95
CA ASP A 592 14.03 1.15 22.08
C ASP A 592 15.21 0.32 22.64
N ALA A 593 15.08 -1.00 22.68
CA ALA A 593 16.15 -1.92 23.07
C ALA A 593 17.25 -2.05 22.00
N HIS A 594 16.89 -1.90 20.73
CA HIS A 594 17.74 -2.09 19.56
C HIS A 594 17.66 -0.90 18.60
N PRO A 595 18.15 0.29 19.01
CA PRO A 595 18.03 1.53 18.24
C PRO A 595 18.74 1.47 16.87
N GLU A 596 19.67 0.54 16.67
CA GLU A 596 20.33 0.29 15.38
C GLU A 596 19.36 -0.17 14.29
N THR A 597 18.21 -0.76 14.65
CA THR A 597 17.22 -1.26 13.70
C THR A 597 16.33 -0.16 13.12
N ARG A 598 16.17 0.95 13.86
CA ARG A 598 15.22 2.02 13.54
C ARG A 598 15.43 2.64 12.15
N PRO A 599 16.65 2.90 11.66
CA PRO A 599 16.87 3.41 10.30
C PRO A 599 16.44 2.45 9.18
N TRP A 600 16.23 1.17 9.49
CA TRP A 600 15.81 0.16 8.51
C TRP A 600 14.29 0.03 8.43
N LEU A 601 13.54 0.51 9.43
CA LEU A 601 12.09 0.35 9.48
C LEU A 601 11.37 1.52 8.80
N ALA A 602 10.70 1.24 7.69
CA ALA A 602 9.91 2.22 6.96
C ALA A 602 8.46 2.33 7.46
N ASP A 603 7.91 1.25 8.00
CA ASP A 603 6.56 1.15 8.57
C ASP A 603 6.48 -0.07 9.50
N TRP A 604 5.67 -0.01 10.55
CA TRP A 604 5.47 -1.14 11.46
C TRP A 604 4.18 -0.99 12.25
N GLN A 605 3.68 -2.10 12.79
CA GLN A 605 2.52 -2.10 13.68
C GLN A 605 2.53 -3.31 14.61
N THR A 606 2.36 -3.05 15.90
CA THR A 606 1.94 -4.06 16.88
C THR A 606 0.42 -4.18 16.85
N MET A 607 -0.08 -5.32 16.39
CA MET A 607 -1.52 -5.62 16.30
C MET A 607 -2.10 -6.11 17.62
N ARG A 608 -1.30 -6.81 18.42
CA ARG A 608 -1.66 -7.31 19.75
C ARG A 608 -0.89 -6.52 20.80
N LYS A 609 -1.55 -5.51 21.37
CA LYS A 609 -1.00 -4.65 22.44
C LYS A 609 -1.34 -5.20 23.83
N GLY A 610 -0.77 -4.60 24.87
CA GLY A 610 -0.97 -5.01 26.27
C GLY A 610 -2.42 -5.31 26.61
N GLY A 611 -2.67 -6.48 27.21
CA GLY A 611 -4.00 -7.00 27.54
C GLY A 611 -4.73 -7.71 26.40
N ALA A 612 -4.26 -7.64 25.16
CA ALA A 612 -4.86 -8.36 24.04
C ALA A 612 -4.59 -9.86 24.12
N LYS A 613 -5.53 -10.67 23.63
CA LYS A 613 -5.32 -12.11 23.49
C LYS A 613 -4.40 -12.41 22.30
N VAL A 614 -3.41 -13.25 22.54
CA VAL A 614 -2.51 -13.80 21.51
C VAL A 614 -2.85 -15.28 21.33
N PHE A 615 -2.79 -15.76 20.09
CA PHE A 615 -3.08 -17.15 19.72
C PHE A 615 -1.80 -17.80 19.19
N GLY A 616 -1.47 -18.98 19.70
CA GLY A 616 -0.33 -19.74 19.24
C GLY A 616 -0.63 -20.57 17.97
N PRO A 617 0.38 -21.27 17.41
CA PRO A 617 0.28 -21.97 16.12
C PRO A 617 -0.72 -23.13 16.07
N GLY A 618 -1.14 -23.67 17.22
CA GLY A 618 -2.11 -24.77 17.32
C GLY A 618 -3.57 -24.34 17.39
N GLU A 619 -3.84 -23.03 17.42
CA GLU A 619 -5.18 -22.49 17.50
C GLU A 619 -5.88 -22.49 16.14
N ASN A 620 -7.20 -22.50 16.19
CA ASN A 620 -8.02 -22.43 14.99
C ASN A 620 -7.97 -21.06 14.32
N GLU A 621 -7.42 -20.01 14.93
CA GLU A 621 -7.36 -18.68 14.34
C GLU A 621 -5.91 -18.29 14.04
N LEU A 622 -5.63 -17.97 12.78
CA LEU A 622 -4.32 -17.51 12.33
C LEU A 622 -4.21 -15.99 12.57
N TRP A 623 -3.44 -15.61 13.58
CA TRP A 623 -3.16 -14.21 13.91
C TRP A 623 -1.66 -14.00 14.09
N TYR A 624 -1.21 -12.82 13.65
CA TYR A 624 0.12 -12.31 13.91
C TYR A 624 0.08 -11.27 15.04
N VAL A 625 1.18 -11.15 15.77
CA VAL A 625 1.40 -10.16 16.82
C VAL A 625 1.63 -8.78 16.22
N GLY A 626 2.34 -8.71 15.10
CA GLY A 626 2.64 -7.47 14.40
C GLY A 626 3.39 -7.70 13.09
N TYR A 627 3.78 -6.62 12.44
CA TYR A 627 4.66 -6.64 11.28
C TYR A 627 5.64 -5.46 11.29
N ALA A 628 6.78 -5.61 10.61
CA ALA A 628 7.72 -4.54 10.34
C ALA A 628 8.17 -4.55 8.87
N SER A 629 8.09 -3.40 8.20
CA SER A 629 8.61 -3.18 6.85
C SER A 629 10.07 -2.73 6.92
N VAL A 630 10.99 -3.64 6.64
CA VAL A 630 12.44 -3.45 6.68
C VAL A 630 12.95 -3.11 5.29
N VAL A 631 13.83 -2.12 5.14
CA VAL A 631 14.32 -1.67 3.82
C VAL A 631 15.85 -1.81 3.67
N SER A 632 16.28 -2.06 2.44
CA SER A 632 17.67 -1.90 1.98
C SER A 632 17.72 -1.20 0.62
N ARG A 633 18.62 -0.22 0.51
CA ARG A 633 18.93 0.48 -0.76
C ARG A 633 20.06 -0.19 -1.53
N GLU A 634 20.78 -1.13 -0.91
CA GLU A 634 21.96 -1.76 -1.50
C GLU A 634 21.57 -3.00 -2.30
N SER A 635 20.87 -3.95 -1.66
CA SER A 635 20.55 -5.21 -2.30
C SER A 635 19.44 -5.97 -1.60
N ARG A 636 18.88 -6.94 -2.34
CA ARG A 636 17.99 -7.97 -1.80
C ARG A 636 18.64 -8.75 -0.66
N LYS A 637 19.91 -9.13 -0.85
CA LYS A 637 20.71 -9.86 0.13
C LYS A 637 20.78 -9.13 1.46
N GLU A 638 21.11 -7.85 1.44
CA GLU A 638 21.21 -7.03 2.65
C GLU A 638 19.82 -6.82 3.29
N CYS A 639 18.76 -6.66 2.48
CA CYS A 639 17.40 -6.56 2.99
C CYS A 639 17.02 -7.79 3.84
N LEU A 640 17.29 -8.99 3.33
CA LEU A 640 16.98 -10.24 4.03
C LEU A 640 17.81 -10.40 5.31
N GLU A 641 19.07 -9.96 5.30
CA GLU A 641 19.92 -9.94 6.50
C GLU A 641 19.35 -9.01 7.58
N ARG A 642 18.88 -7.82 7.19
CA ARG A 642 18.22 -6.88 8.11
C ARG A 642 16.87 -7.42 8.61
N VAL A 643 16.08 -8.08 7.75
CA VAL A 643 14.82 -8.74 8.15
C VAL A 643 15.08 -9.82 9.19
N ALA A 644 16.07 -10.68 8.96
CA ALA A 644 16.45 -11.73 9.92
C ALA A 644 16.87 -11.10 11.26
N HIS A 645 17.71 -10.07 11.21
CA HIS A 645 18.19 -9.36 12.40
C HIS A 645 17.05 -8.73 13.23
N VAL A 646 16.05 -8.15 12.56
CA VAL A 646 14.84 -7.62 13.21
C VAL A 646 14.01 -8.75 13.82
N LYS A 647 13.80 -9.86 13.09
CA LYS A 647 13.06 -11.02 13.61
C LYS A 647 13.72 -11.68 14.82
N GLU A 648 15.05 -11.75 14.86
CA GLU A 648 15.81 -12.31 15.99
C GLU A 648 15.71 -11.48 17.28
N ARG A 649 15.42 -10.18 17.18
CA ARG A 649 15.32 -9.25 18.32
C ARG A 649 13.89 -9.02 18.80
N PHE A 650 12.92 -9.41 17.99
CA PHE A 650 11.52 -9.25 18.33
C PHE A 650 11.16 -10.18 19.50
N THR A 651 10.65 -9.59 20.57
CA THR A 651 10.17 -10.28 21.77
C THR A 651 8.88 -9.60 22.24
N TYR A 652 7.96 -10.34 22.86
CA TYR A 652 6.66 -9.82 23.28
C TYR A 652 6.05 -10.60 24.44
#